data_AF-A0A938NPL3-F1
#
_entry.id   AF-A0A938NPL3-F1
#
_cell.length_a   1.000
_cell.length_b   1.000
_cell.length_c   1.000
_cell.angle_alpha   90.00
_cell.angle_beta   90.00
_cell.angle_gamma   90.00
#
_symmetry.space_group_name_H-M   'P 1'
#
loop_
_entity.id
_entity.type
_entity.pdbx_description
1 polymer ?
#
loop_
_entity_poly.entity_id
_entity_poly.type
_entity_poly.pdbx_seq_one_letter_code
_entity_poly.pdbx_strand_id
1 'polypeptide(L)'
;PIQLTATYFRSVQYFTWDSIVSTQTVGSPISVSIEARDSDGALVTRFTNTVTINCLAPGIGTVFQDTVENGTNGWIHSGSYDLWHISTNRSSSTNRSWYCGNGQTRQYVNWMDCSLISPSILISTGAKLSFQHWYSTELGYDYAYVDISTNNGSTYTTLATFHGNGASWRGQTNDLSSYAGHQAKLRFRFTSDDSVIQEGWYLDDIRIVNTNPTAITMTPTHSGNFIGGVWNGQVTVLNPATNVTLHADDGNGHSGTSGVFHVQTIADIGISMSAAPEPVLTGSNLTYSIIVSNNGPTTASSILASNRLPVSVMFISASTAQGTITNANGTVTWNVGTVSNGFSTTATVVVKPTVAGSITNTITLASATIDPNANNNTASTITDVQGYMLIVSNGTGSGTYSNGQLVTISANASTGGLFYRWIGDTQFIDNATLSTATVTMPAQNISLTATYTYSLTVNNGSGSGSYTNNARVAVSADPVAGYIFSKWTTVPTNYSSSLANASAASTTFTMPPTNVTLTATYQSAFTHTTNNGEITITGYLGSGGNETIPSSINGFPVTRIGSSAFANRTNLTGIIIPNSVTQLGYKAFDRSGLTNIVVPASVTNYVNDGSGYGYAFGYNPLRTATVLGTIIPNNMFQGCSQLVHVVLNTNSTTIPVGTFLYCSALKTVQIPDTVTSIGTLAFAYTGITNHYIPSAVTNISVSTFDYCPNLQRVYFRGNAPTYTSPLFQSSTNVTVYRASVATGWPAVPDPWAGRPTALWQLFIDDDIDEIPDSWELEHFGNLNITPSTICSNGIHTVRQAYIAGLNPNDPQSKFRPALTSPTLTNTLIQWSGVSGRVYSVYFSTNLLNGFQPLASNLHWSVGSYTDSVHNALSDLFYRVEVKLEQ
;
A
#
# COMPACT_ATOMS: atom_id res chain seq x y z
N PRO A 1 -18.46 20.18 -129.60
CA PRO A 1 -17.73 19.08 -128.92
C PRO A 1 -17.82 19.23 -127.40
N ILE A 2 -18.65 18.41 -126.77
CA ILE A 2 -18.81 18.32 -125.31
C ILE A 2 -17.60 17.56 -124.76
N GLN A 3 -16.78 18.20 -123.94
CA GLN A 3 -15.72 17.56 -123.15
C GLN A 3 -16.37 16.97 -121.88
N LEU A 4 -16.61 15.66 -121.89
CA LEU A 4 -16.94 14.88 -120.69
C LEU A 4 -15.64 14.64 -119.90
N THR A 5 -15.48 15.33 -118.78
CA THR A 5 -14.46 15.00 -117.76
C THR A 5 -14.98 13.80 -116.96
N ALA A 6 -14.41 12.62 -117.21
CA ALA A 6 -14.65 11.45 -116.37
C ALA A 6 -14.06 11.70 -114.98
N THR A 7 -14.93 11.86 -113.97
CA THR A 7 -14.51 11.86 -112.57
C THR A 7 -14.26 10.40 -112.19
N TYR A 8 -12.99 10.03 -111.99
CA TYR A 8 -12.64 8.70 -111.48
C TYR A 8 -13.23 8.52 -110.08
N PHE A 9 -14.15 7.56 -109.93
CA PHE A 9 -14.66 7.16 -108.63
C PHE A 9 -13.61 6.28 -107.96
N ARG A 10 -13.04 6.76 -106.86
CA ARG A 10 -12.17 5.94 -105.99
C ARG A 10 -13.06 4.97 -105.21
N SER A 11 -12.83 3.67 -105.35
CA SER A 11 -13.48 2.63 -104.56
C SER A 11 -12.62 2.30 -103.34
N VAL A 12 -13.26 1.98 -102.21
CA VAL A 12 -12.55 1.43 -101.04
C VAL A 12 -11.90 0.12 -101.44
N GLN A 13 -10.70 -0.11 -100.94
CA GLN A 13 -9.96 -1.36 -101.10
C GLN A 13 -9.53 -1.94 -99.74
N TYR A 14 -9.21 -1.10 -98.76
CA TYR A 14 -8.84 -1.52 -97.41
C TYR A 14 -9.04 -0.40 -96.38
N PHE A 15 -8.90 -0.73 -95.10
CA PHE A 15 -8.93 0.22 -93.99
C PHE A 15 -7.56 0.35 -93.32
N THR A 16 -7.23 1.56 -92.87
CA THR A 16 -6.03 1.82 -92.05
C THR A 16 -6.42 2.30 -90.66
N TRP A 17 -5.56 2.01 -89.68
CA TRP A 17 -5.73 2.39 -88.29
C TRP A 17 -4.64 3.37 -87.86
N ASP A 18 -4.95 4.22 -86.88
CA ASP A 18 -3.94 4.93 -86.12
C ASP A 18 -3.15 4.00 -85.17
N SER A 19 -2.04 4.51 -84.64
CA SER A 19 -1.22 3.76 -83.69
C SER A 19 -1.91 3.71 -82.32
N ILE A 20 -2.16 2.50 -81.82
CA ILE A 20 -2.68 2.27 -80.47
C ILE A 20 -1.50 2.14 -79.50
N VAL A 21 -1.53 2.90 -78.40
CA VAL A 21 -0.53 2.74 -77.33
C VAL A 21 -0.66 1.34 -76.75
N SER A 22 0.44 0.59 -76.68
CA SER A 22 0.36 -0.83 -76.38
C SER A 22 -0.25 -1.13 -75.01
N THR A 23 -0.03 -0.36 -73.96
CA THR A 23 -0.58 -0.72 -72.64
C THR A 23 -1.90 0.00 -72.41
N GLN A 24 -2.99 -0.77 -72.38
CA GLN A 24 -4.35 -0.29 -72.11
C GLN A 24 -4.93 -0.93 -70.86
N THR A 25 -5.84 -0.22 -70.22
CA THR A 25 -6.54 -0.70 -69.02
C THR A 25 -7.86 -1.35 -69.40
N VAL A 26 -8.14 -2.54 -68.86
CA VAL A 26 -9.43 -3.23 -69.03
C VAL A 26 -10.57 -2.27 -68.67
N GLY A 27 -11.57 -2.18 -69.54
CA GLY A 27 -12.74 -1.33 -69.30
C GLY A 27 -12.53 0.17 -69.51
N SER A 28 -11.32 0.62 -69.86
CA SER A 28 -11.05 2.04 -70.18
C SER A 28 -11.26 2.33 -71.67
N PRO A 29 -11.83 3.48 -72.04
CA PRO A 29 -11.99 3.88 -73.44
C PRO A 29 -10.63 4.11 -74.14
N ILE A 30 -10.45 3.47 -75.29
CA ILE A 30 -9.30 3.61 -76.19
C ILE A 30 -9.75 4.44 -77.38
N SER A 31 -9.18 5.64 -77.57
CA SER A 31 -9.43 6.45 -78.75
C SER A 31 -8.74 5.83 -79.97
N VAL A 32 -9.48 5.67 -81.06
CA VAL A 32 -9.01 5.07 -82.33
C VAL A 32 -9.54 5.82 -83.54
N SER A 33 -8.82 5.74 -84.64
CA SER A 33 -9.20 6.30 -85.95
C SER A 33 -9.10 5.23 -87.04
N ILE A 34 -10.13 5.12 -87.88
CA ILE A 34 -10.18 4.22 -89.04
C ILE A 34 -10.36 5.05 -90.31
N GLU A 35 -9.54 4.81 -91.32
CA GLU A 35 -9.62 5.52 -92.60
C GLU A 35 -9.87 4.55 -93.76
N ALA A 36 -10.79 4.90 -94.67
CA ALA A 36 -11.07 4.13 -95.87
C ALA A 36 -10.10 4.52 -97.00
N ARG A 37 -9.35 3.56 -97.54
CA ARG A 37 -8.29 3.79 -98.54
C ARG A 37 -8.57 3.04 -99.84
N ASP A 38 -8.14 3.62 -100.97
CA ASP A 38 -8.15 2.95 -102.28
C ASP A 38 -6.83 2.22 -102.56
N SER A 39 -6.68 1.64 -103.76
CA SER A 39 -5.49 0.86 -104.15
C SER A 39 -4.18 1.64 -104.16
N ASP A 40 -4.26 2.98 -104.28
CA ASP A 40 -3.09 3.87 -104.30
C ASP A 40 -2.79 4.43 -102.90
N GLY A 41 -3.56 4.03 -101.89
CA GLY A 41 -3.48 4.53 -100.52
C GLY A 41 -4.10 5.91 -100.31
N ALA A 42 -4.85 6.44 -101.28
CA ALA A 42 -5.56 7.70 -101.15
C ALA A 42 -6.86 7.54 -100.34
N LEU A 43 -7.25 8.59 -99.62
CA LEU A 43 -8.47 8.58 -98.80
C LEU A 43 -9.73 8.57 -99.67
N VAL A 44 -10.65 7.65 -99.40
CA VAL A 44 -11.94 7.53 -100.09
C VAL A 44 -12.99 8.35 -99.36
N THR A 45 -13.01 9.66 -99.62
CA THR A 45 -13.78 10.63 -98.83
C THR A 45 -15.31 10.47 -98.88
N ARG A 46 -15.82 9.70 -99.85
CA ARG A 46 -17.27 9.42 -100.01
C ARG A 46 -17.73 8.16 -99.31
N PHE A 47 -16.83 7.38 -98.70
CA PHE A 47 -17.23 6.24 -97.89
C PHE A 47 -17.89 6.74 -96.59
N THR A 48 -19.14 6.35 -96.36
CA THR A 48 -19.96 6.80 -95.22
C THR A 48 -20.58 5.65 -94.42
N ASN A 49 -20.42 4.40 -94.87
CA ASN A 49 -21.03 3.24 -94.22
C ASN A 49 -20.32 2.91 -92.90
N THR A 50 -20.96 2.07 -92.07
CA THR A 50 -20.34 1.51 -90.87
C THR A 50 -19.47 0.31 -91.22
N VAL A 51 -18.49 0.01 -90.37
CA VAL A 51 -17.69 -1.21 -90.42
C VAL A 51 -17.85 -1.99 -89.12
N THR A 52 -17.79 -3.31 -89.20
CA THR A 52 -17.69 -4.17 -88.02
C THR A 52 -16.30 -4.02 -87.43
N ILE A 53 -16.20 -3.91 -86.11
CA ILE A 53 -14.94 -3.86 -85.39
C ILE A 53 -14.87 -5.06 -84.46
N ASN A 54 -13.86 -5.91 -84.65
CA ASN A 54 -13.60 -7.07 -83.82
C ASN A 54 -12.26 -6.91 -83.08
N CYS A 55 -12.20 -7.37 -81.84
CA CYS A 55 -10.98 -7.42 -81.05
C CYS A 55 -10.49 -8.86 -81.01
N LEU A 56 -9.27 -9.09 -81.49
CA LEU A 56 -8.70 -10.41 -81.68
C LEU A 56 -7.39 -10.54 -80.91
N ALA A 57 -7.25 -11.61 -80.13
CA ALA A 57 -5.95 -12.04 -79.63
C ALA A 57 -5.34 -13.05 -80.61
N PRO A 58 -4.00 -13.07 -80.80
CA PRO A 58 -3.37 -14.03 -81.67
C PRO A 58 -3.54 -15.42 -81.08
N GLY A 59 -4.05 -16.36 -81.86
CA GLY A 59 -4.00 -17.79 -81.52
C GLY A 59 -2.87 -18.49 -82.24
N ILE A 60 -1.68 -17.88 -82.19
CA ILE A 60 -0.46 -18.43 -82.77
C ILE A 60 0.26 -19.24 -81.70
N GLY A 61 0.29 -20.55 -81.88
CA GLY A 61 1.15 -21.46 -81.13
C GLY A 61 2.05 -22.21 -82.10
N THR A 62 3.37 -22.10 -81.93
CA THR A 62 4.33 -22.98 -82.61
C THR A 62 4.18 -24.38 -82.00
N VAL A 63 3.65 -25.32 -82.78
CA VAL A 63 3.45 -26.72 -82.38
C VAL A 63 4.78 -27.47 -82.37
N PHE A 64 5.66 -27.14 -83.32
CA PHE A 64 7.01 -27.68 -83.45
C PHE A 64 7.90 -26.68 -84.19
N GLN A 65 9.17 -26.58 -83.83
CA GLN A 65 10.15 -25.78 -84.58
C GLN A 65 11.54 -26.37 -84.46
N ASP A 66 12.25 -26.37 -85.58
CA ASP A 66 13.65 -26.72 -85.68
C ASP A 66 14.33 -25.86 -86.76
N THR A 67 15.29 -25.05 -86.33
CA THR A 67 16.12 -24.20 -87.21
C THR A 67 17.46 -24.85 -87.55
N VAL A 68 17.71 -26.11 -87.17
CA VAL A 68 18.93 -26.91 -87.41
C VAL A 68 20.21 -26.37 -86.73
N GLU A 69 20.22 -25.12 -86.28
CA GLU A 69 21.39 -24.46 -85.70
C GLU A 69 21.93 -25.15 -84.44
N ASN A 70 21.07 -25.85 -83.69
CA ASN A 70 21.40 -26.50 -82.42
C ASN A 70 21.77 -28.00 -82.56
N GLY A 71 22.02 -28.49 -83.77
CA GLY A 71 22.38 -29.89 -84.03
C GLY A 71 21.19 -30.73 -84.50
N THR A 72 21.20 -32.03 -84.25
CA THR A 72 20.25 -32.95 -84.89
C THR A 72 18.86 -32.96 -84.31
N ASN A 73 18.63 -32.40 -83.11
CA ASN A 73 17.31 -32.18 -82.50
C ASN A 73 16.34 -33.40 -82.54
N GLY A 74 16.90 -34.60 -82.40
CA GLY A 74 16.14 -35.86 -82.39
C GLY A 74 15.70 -36.36 -83.77
N TRP A 75 16.08 -35.68 -84.86
CA TRP A 75 15.95 -36.21 -86.20
C TRP A 75 16.89 -37.40 -86.38
N ILE A 76 16.39 -38.41 -87.06
CA ILE A 76 17.15 -39.59 -87.45
C ILE A 76 17.16 -39.68 -88.96
N HIS A 77 18.25 -40.17 -89.54
CA HIS A 77 18.32 -40.46 -90.96
C HIS A 77 18.68 -41.92 -91.20
N SER A 78 18.14 -42.49 -92.28
CA SER A 78 18.35 -43.89 -92.66
C SER A 78 18.05 -44.12 -94.14
N GLY A 79 18.51 -45.25 -94.67
CA GLY A 79 18.19 -45.71 -96.03
C GLY A 79 19.42 -46.18 -96.80
N SER A 80 19.24 -46.45 -98.08
CA SER A 80 20.32 -46.86 -98.99
C SER A 80 21.11 -45.63 -99.42
N TYR A 81 22.44 -45.71 -99.30
CA TYR A 81 23.37 -44.62 -99.60
C TYR A 81 23.02 -43.30 -98.89
N ASP A 82 22.71 -43.39 -97.60
CA ASP A 82 22.29 -42.26 -96.80
C ASP A 82 23.39 -41.20 -96.61
N LEU A 83 23.14 -40.01 -97.15
CA LEU A 83 24.05 -38.86 -97.10
C LEU A 83 23.44 -37.66 -96.37
N TRP A 84 22.37 -37.85 -95.60
CA TRP A 84 21.83 -36.78 -94.76
C TRP A 84 22.83 -36.40 -93.66
N HIS A 85 23.18 -35.12 -93.60
CA HIS A 85 23.99 -34.56 -92.52
C HIS A 85 23.71 -33.06 -92.39
N ILE A 86 24.14 -32.46 -91.28
CA ILE A 86 24.08 -31.00 -91.12
C ILE A 86 25.27 -30.38 -91.86
N SER A 87 24.99 -29.42 -92.73
CA SER A 87 25.97 -28.76 -93.58
C SER A 87 26.02 -27.26 -93.33
N THR A 88 27.18 -26.67 -93.54
CA THR A 88 27.40 -25.22 -93.60
C THR A 88 27.57 -24.72 -95.04
N ASN A 89 27.37 -25.59 -96.05
CA ASN A 89 27.58 -25.23 -97.46
C ASN A 89 26.52 -24.24 -97.98
N ARG A 90 25.27 -24.37 -97.50
CA ARG A 90 24.15 -23.44 -97.71
C ARG A 90 23.31 -23.39 -96.43
N SER A 91 22.71 -22.24 -96.13
CA SER A 91 21.70 -22.08 -95.07
C SER A 91 20.70 -21.00 -95.52
N SER A 92 19.43 -21.14 -95.17
CA SER A 92 18.41 -20.10 -95.32
C SER A 92 18.45 -19.13 -94.15
N SER A 93 18.99 -19.59 -93.02
CA SER A 93 19.17 -18.86 -91.78
C SER A 93 20.66 -18.52 -91.58
N THR A 94 21.18 -18.56 -90.35
CA THR A 94 22.48 -17.96 -90.04
C THR A 94 23.67 -18.79 -90.50
N ASN A 95 23.74 -20.11 -90.27
CA ASN A 95 24.96 -20.88 -90.58
C ASN A 95 24.77 -22.36 -90.98
N ARG A 96 23.64 -23.01 -90.72
CA ARG A 96 23.46 -24.46 -90.91
C ARG A 96 22.18 -24.80 -91.66
N SER A 97 22.16 -25.95 -92.32
CA SER A 97 20.95 -26.59 -92.85
C SER A 97 21.14 -28.11 -92.92
N TRP A 98 20.04 -28.86 -92.97
CA TRP A 98 20.10 -30.28 -93.29
C TRP A 98 20.39 -30.44 -94.77
N TYR A 99 21.34 -31.31 -95.12
CA TYR A 99 21.79 -31.53 -96.48
C TYR A 99 21.86 -33.01 -96.82
N CYS A 100 21.26 -33.38 -97.95
CA CYS A 100 21.32 -34.71 -98.53
C CYS A 100 22.26 -34.71 -99.74
N GLY A 101 23.51 -35.14 -99.53
CA GLY A 101 24.57 -35.23 -100.53
C GLY A 101 25.94 -35.36 -99.86
N ASN A 102 27.02 -35.58 -100.61
CA ASN A 102 28.34 -35.69 -100.03
C ASN A 102 28.89 -34.30 -99.68
N GLY A 103 29.21 -34.08 -98.40
CA GLY A 103 29.67 -32.77 -97.92
C GLY A 103 30.95 -32.23 -98.57
N GLN A 104 31.81 -33.11 -99.11
CA GLN A 104 33.06 -32.75 -99.80
C GLN A 104 32.85 -32.46 -101.28
N THR A 105 32.16 -33.34 -102.00
CA THR A 105 31.97 -33.19 -103.46
C THR A 105 30.76 -32.32 -103.81
N ARG A 106 29.90 -32.01 -102.83
CA ARG A 106 28.62 -31.32 -102.99
C ARG A 106 27.74 -31.98 -104.04
N GLN A 107 27.68 -33.31 -104.00
CA GLN A 107 26.96 -34.12 -104.97
C GLN A 107 26.32 -35.32 -104.26
N TYR A 108 25.10 -35.70 -104.63
CA TYR A 108 24.54 -37.00 -104.21
C TYR A 108 25.19 -38.15 -104.98
N VAL A 109 24.75 -39.39 -104.75
CA VAL A 109 25.22 -40.56 -105.51
C VAL A 109 24.05 -41.27 -106.17
N ASN A 110 24.34 -42.10 -107.17
CA ASN A 110 23.33 -42.89 -107.87
C ASN A 110 22.71 -43.95 -106.95
N TRP A 111 21.47 -44.34 -107.26
CA TRP A 111 20.67 -45.34 -106.53
C TRP A 111 20.38 -45.00 -105.05
N MET A 112 20.38 -43.72 -104.67
CA MET A 112 20.01 -43.31 -103.32
C MET A 112 18.52 -43.56 -103.07
N ASP A 113 18.20 -43.99 -101.85
CA ASP A 113 16.85 -43.92 -101.28
C ASP A 113 17.01 -43.76 -99.78
N CYS A 114 17.12 -42.50 -99.35
CA CYS A 114 17.43 -42.13 -97.98
C CYS A 114 16.44 -41.11 -97.44
N SER A 115 16.25 -41.12 -96.12
CA SER A 115 15.20 -40.40 -95.44
C SER A 115 15.71 -39.72 -94.19
N LEU A 116 15.40 -38.44 -94.01
CA LEU A 116 15.52 -37.70 -92.77
C LEU A 116 14.14 -37.65 -92.10
N ILE A 117 14.03 -38.17 -90.88
CA ILE A 117 12.76 -38.42 -90.19
C ILE A 117 12.73 -37.67 -88.86
N SER A 118 11.64 -36.94 -88.61
CA SER A 118 11.47 -36.16 -87.39
C SER A 118 11.20 -37.05 -86.16
N PRO A 119 11.37 -36.50 -84.94
CA PRO A 119 10.68 -37.02 -83.75
C PRO A 119 9.16 -37.12 -83.96
N SER A 120 8.46 -37.84 -83.08
CA SER A 120 6.99 -37.83 -83.06
C SER A 120 6.46 -36.49 -82.57
N ILE A 121 5.53 -35.91 -83.34
CA ILE A 121 4.95 -34.58 -83.13
C ILE A 121 3.43 -34.71 -83.10
N LEU A 122 2.78 -34.18 -82.06
CA LEU A 122 1.33 -34.14 -81.98
C LEU A 122 0.79 -33.02 -82.89
N ILE A 123 0.00 -33.38 -83.90
CA ILE A 123 -0.57 -32.40 -84.83
C ILE A 123 -1.81 -31.77 -84.20
N SER A 124 -1.84 -30.44 -84.03
CA SER A 124 -3.02 -29.72 -83.55
C SER A 124 -3.99 -29.36 -84.68
N THR A 125 -5.26 -29.12 -84.36
CA THR A 125 -6.25 -28.58 -85.30
C THR A 125 -5.74 -27.26 -85.91
N GLY A 126 -5.76 -27.14 -87.24
CA GLY A 126 -5.28 -25.94 -87.96
C GLY A 126 -3.76 -25.86 -88.14
N ALA A 127 -3.02 -26.94 -87.87
CA ALA A 127 -1.57 -26.98 -88.03
C ALA A 127 -1.13 -26.93 -89.51
N LYS A 128 -0.11 -26.12 -89.80
CA LYS A 128 0.59 -26.09 -91.09
C LYS A 128 2.09 -26.31 -90.90
N LEU A 129 2.66 -27.22 -91.69
CA LEU A 129 4.12 -27.37 -91.82
C LEU A 129 4.64 -26.28 -92.73
N SER A 130 5.67 -25.56 -92.31
CA SER A 130 6.41 -24.60 -93.12
C SER A 130 7.91 -24.84 -92.96
N PHE A 131 8.67 -24.77 -94.05
CA PHE A 131 10.13 -24.89 -94.02
C PHE A 131 10.74 -24.16 -95.22
N GLN A 132 12.02 -23.88 -95.15
CA GLN A 132 12.83 -23.36 -96.25
C GLN A 132 13.59 -24.52 -96.90
N HIS A 133 13.68 -24.52 -98.23
CA HIS A 133 14.49 -25.52 -98.92
C HIS A 133 15.20 -24.97 -100.17
N TRP A 134 16.29 -25.64 -100.55
CA TRP A 134 17.00 -25.43 -101.81
C TRP A 134 17.36 -26.80 -102.38
N TYR A 135 17.12 -27.06 -103.66
CA TYR A 135 17.43 -28.36 -104.26
C TYR A 135 17.97 -28.23 -105.68
N SER A 136 18.85 -29.17 -106.07
CA SER A 136 19.30 -29.40 -107.43
C SER A 136 19.38 -30.91 -107.68
N THR A 137 18.51 -31.41 -108.54
CA THR A 137 18.26 -32.83 -108.82
C THR A 137 18.05 -33.03 -110.31
N GLU A 138 18.23 -34.24 -110.84
CA GLU A 138 17.89 -34.52 -112.23
C GLU A 138 16.39 -34.35 -112.47
N LEU A 139 16.04 -33.57 -113.50
CA LEU A 139 14.65 -33.23 -113.77
C LEU A 139 13.87 -34.45 -114.26
N GLY A 140 12.99 -34.96 -113.40
CA GLY A 140 12.04 -36.02 -113.75
C GLY A 140 12.56 -37.44 -113.52
N TYR A 141 13.72 -37.58 -112.90
CA TYR A 141 14.35 -38.87 -112.61
C TYR A 141 14.73 -38.98 -111.13
N ASP A 142 15.27 -37.90 -110.54
CA ASP A 142 15.59 -37.82 -109.12
C ASP A 142 14.57 -36.97 -108.36
N TYR A 143 14.21 -37.38 -107.15
CA TYR A 143 13.08 -36.81 -106.43
C TYR A 143 13.36 -36.57 -104.94
N ALA A 144 12.87 -35.42 -104.48
CA ALA A 144 12.82 -35.00 -103.08
C ALA A 144 11.36 -34.97 -102.62
N TYR A 145 11.00 -35.82 -101.65
CA TYR A 145 9.65 -35.98 -101.12
C TYR A 145 9.54 -35.42 -99.71
N VAL A 146 8.40 -34.80 -99.42
CA VAL A 146 7.96 -34.48 -98.06
C VAL A 146 6.80 -35.41 -97.75
N ASP A 147 6.97 -36.27 -96.76
CA ASP A 147 5.99 -37.24 -96.35
C ASP A 147 5.60 -37.06 -94.87
N ILE A 148 4.44 -37.61 -94.50
CA ILE A 148 3.96 -37.70 -93.12
C ILE A 148 3.50 -39.12 -92.80
N SER A 149 3.73 -39.56 -91.56
CA SER A 149 3.24 -40.84 -91.03
C SER A 149 2.50 -40.62 -89.72
N THR A 150 1.31 -41.19 -89.57
CA THR A 150 0.55 -41.20 -88.30
C THR A 150 0.64 -42.54 -87.55
N ASN A 151 1.42 -43.50 -88.06
CA ASN A 151 1.63 -44.82 -87.47
C ASN A 151 3.11 -45.07 -87.12
N ASN A 152 3.72 -44.05 -86.52
CA ASN A 152 5.09 -44.06 -86.00
C ASN A 152 6.21 -44.36 -87.03
N GLY A 153 5.95 -44.11 -88.32
CA GLY A 153 6.89 -44.33 -89.42
C GLY A 153 6.74 -45.67 -90.13
N SER A 154 5.66 -46.43 -89.87
CA SER A 154 5.44 -47.73 -90.53
C SER A 154 4.99 -47.57 -91.99
N THR A 155 4.13 -46.58 -92.26
CA THR A 155 3.73 -46.17 -93.61
C THR A 155 3.71 -44.65 -93.70
N TYR A 156 3.93 -44.12 -94.90
CA TYR A 156 4.03 -42.68 -95.16
C TYR A 156 3.11 -42.24 -96.29
N THR A 157 2.56 -41.03 -96.18
CA THR A 157 1.76 -40.34 -97.19
C THR A 157 2.51 -39.11 -97.68
N THR A 158 2.67 -38.94 -98.98
CA THR A 158 3.39 -37.81 -99.58
C THR A 158 2.55 -36.54 -99.56
N LEU A 159 3.10 -35.48 -98.98
CA LEU A 159 2.55 -34.12 -98.92
C LEU A 159 3.02 -33.27 -100.10
N ALA A 160 4.29 -33.39 -100.49
CA ALA A 160 4.87 -32.64 -101.60
C ALA A 160 6.00 -33.43 -102.28
N THR A 161 6.26 -33.15 -103.55
CA THR A 161 7.33 -33.77 -104.36
C THR A 161 8.06 -32.68 -105.14
N PHE A 162 9.38 -32.76 -105.19
CA PHE A 162 10.26 -31.81 -105.86
C PHE A 162 11.28 -32.54 -106.73
N HIS A 163 11.59 -31.99 -107.90
CA HIS A 163 12.61 -32.47 -108.83
C HIS A 163 13.06 -31.31 -109.74
N GLY A 164 14.22 -31.42 -110.39
CA GLY A 164 14.87 -30.34 -111.14
C GLY A 164 15.70 -29.38 -110.25
N ASN A 165 15.77 -28.11 -110.64
CA ASN A 165 16.61 -27.09 -109.98
C ASN A 165 15.77 -25.94 -109.38
N GLY A 166 15.91 -25.72 -108.07
CA GLY A 166 15.20 -24.67 -107.31
C GLY A 166 15.79 -23.26 -107.46
N ALA A 167 17.02 -23.11 -107.98
CA ALA A 167 17.79 -21.88 -108.21
C ALA A 167 18.08 -21.00 -106.97
N SER A 168 17.17 -20.89 -106.00
CA SER A 168 17.28 -20.11 -104.75
C SER A 168 16.53 -20.81 -103.61
N TRP A 169 16.76 -20.37 -102.36
CA TRP A 169 15.95 -20.82 -101.23
C TRP A 169 14.49 -20.43 -101.44
N ARG A 170 13.57 -21.35 -101.13
CA ARG A 170 12.13 -21.16 -101.26
C ARG A 170 11.42 -21.65 -100.00
N GLY A 171 10.41 -20.89 -99.57
CA GLY A 171 9.54 -21.29 -98.49
C GLY A 171 8.46 -22.23 -99.01
N GLN A 172 8.35 -23.40 -98.39
CA GLN A 172 7.27 -24.35 -98.63
C GLN A 172 6.31 -24.35 -97.44
N THR A 173 5.01 -24.49 -97.72
CA THR A 173 3.99 -24.73 -96.70
C THR A 173 3.10 -25.90 -97.11
N ASN A 174 2.79 -26.80 -96.17
CA ASN A 174 1.87 -27.92 -96.36
C ASN A 174 0.81 -27.89 -95.24
N ASP A 175 -0.45 -28.05 -95.63
CA ASP A 175 -1.55 -28.15 -94.66
C ASP A 175 -1.53 -29.54 -93.98
N LEU A 176 -1.50 -29.54 -92.65
CA LEU A 176 -1.53 -30.78 -91.85
C LEU A 176 -2.87 -30.97 -91.13
N SER A 177 -3.88 -30.15 -91.41
CA SER A 177 -5.15 -30.14 -90.67
C SER A 177 -5.87 -31.50 -90.68
N SER A 178 -5.74 -32.29 -91.74
CA SER A 178 -6.31 -33.65 -91.84
C SER A 178 -5.66 -34.68 -90.91
N TYR A 179 -4.50 -34.36 -90.35
CA TYR A 179 -3.76 -35.22 -89.43
C TYR A 179 -3.90 -34.78 -87.96
N ALA A 180 -4.74 -33.77 -87.69
CA ALA A 180 -4.98 -33.27 -86.34
C ALA A 180 -5.36 -34.39 -85.35
N GLY A 181 -4.88 -34.29 -84.12
CA GLY A 181 -5.09 -35.26 -83.05
C GLY A 181 -4.18 -36.50 -83.09
N HIS A 182 -3.38 -36.68 -84.15
CA HIS A 182 -2.47 -37.82 -84.27
C HIS A 182 -1.03 -37.45 -83.89
N GLN A 183 -0.30 -38.41 -83.30
CA GLN A 183 1.15 -38.34 -83.17
C GLN A 183 1.77 -38.72 -84.53
N ALA A 184 2.37 -37.75 -85.22
CA ALA A 184 2.89 -37.91 -86.56
C ALA A 184 4.42 -37.76 -86.64
N LYS A 185 5.05 -38.39 -87.62
CA LYS A 185 6.45 -38.15 -88.01
C LYS A 185 6.50 -37.57 -89.41
N LEU A 186 7.25 -36.50 -89.59
CA LEU A 186 7.60 -35.95 -90.89
C LEU A 186 8.81 -36.71 -91.44
N ARG A 187 8.84 -36.90 -92.75
CA ARG A 187 9.97 -37.50 -93.46
C ARG A 187 10.32 -36.70 -94.69
N PHE A 188 11.57 -36.31 -94.81
CA PHE A 188 12.14 -35.77 -96.03
C PHE A 188 12.94 -36.89 -96.71
N ARG A 189 12.41 -37.44 -97.81
CA ARG A 189 13.00 -38.59 -98.51
C ARG A 189 13.61 -38.15 -99.83
N PHE A 190 14.80 -38.64 -100.15
CA PHE A 190 15.52 -38.33 -101.38
C PHE A 190 15.84 -39.62 -102.12
N THR A 191 15.48 -39.68 -103.41
CA THR A 191 15.75 -40.83 -104.27
C THR A 191 16.48 -40.43 -105.54
N SER A 192 17.43 -41.26 -105.98
CA SER A 192 18.11 -41.10 -107.28
C SER A 192 18.19 -42.40 -108.09
N ASP A 193 18.36 -42.26 -109.40
CA ASP A 193 18.60 -43.37 -110.34
C ASP A 193 20.09 -43.55 -110.69
N ASP A 194 20.42 -44.21 -111.81
CA ASP A 194 21.80 -44.39 -112.30
C ASP A 194 22.33 -43.30 -113.23
N SER A 195 21.59 -42.20 -113.38
CA SER A 195 21.96 -41.09 -114.25
C SER A 195 22.41 -39.84 -113.49
N VAL A 196 22.08 -38.64 -113.95
CA VAL A 196 22.81 -37.40 -113.69
C VAL A 196 22.90 -37.04 -112.21
N ILE A 197 24.12 -36.96 -111.68
CA ILE A 197 24.36 -36.51 -110.30
C ILE A 197 24.43 -34.98 -110.21
N GLN A 198 23.62 -34.40 -109.33
CA GLN A 198 23.57 -32.97 -109.00
C GLN A 198 23.87 -32.71 -107.52
N GLU A 199 23.67 -31.46 -107.07
CA GLU A 199 24.06 -31.03 -105.72
C GLU A 199 23.22 -31.66 -104.60
N GLY A 200 21.96 -32.02 -104.84
CA GLY A 200 21.09 -32.65 -103.84
C GLY A 200 20.14 -31.66 -103.17
N TRP A 201 19.78 -31.89 -101.90
CA TRP A 201 18.69 -31.19 -101.23
C TRP A 201 19.09 -30.61 -99.87
N TYR A 202 18.80 -29.32 -99.65
CA TYR A 202 18.99 -28.61 -98.39
C TYR A 202 17.64 -28.19 -97.77
N LEU A 203 17.53 -28.29 -96.45
CA LEU A 203 16.33 -27.96 -95.65
C LEU A 203 16.70 -27.11 -94.43
N ASP A 204 15.89 -26.09 -94.15
CA ASP A 204 16.10 -25.16 -93.03
C ASP A 204 14.77 -24.59 -92.51
N ASP A 205 14.77 -23.94 -91.34
CA ASP A 205 13.62 -23.25 -90.72
C ASP A 205 12.31 -24.07 -90.68
N ILE A 206 12.40 -25.34 -90.28
CA ILE A 206 11.25 -26.25 -90.24
C ILE A 206 10.36 -25.90 -89.04
N ARG A 207 9.10 -25.56 -89.27
CA ARG A 207 8.11 -25.22 -88.24
C ARG A 207 6.74 -25.82 -88.52
N ILE A 208 6.01 -26.15 -87.47
CA ILE A 208 4.58 -26.41 -87.50
C ILE A 208 3.90 -25.32 -86.66
N VAL A 209 2.99 -24.56 -87.27
CA VAL A 209 2.30 -23.44 -86.60
C VAL A 209 0.78 -23.65 -86.61
N ASN A 210 0.12 -23.22 -85.53
CA ASN A 210 -1.34 -23.13 -85.44
C ASN A 210 -1.80 -21.68 -85.72
N THR A 211 -2.90 -21.48 -86.46
CA THR A 211 -3.24 -20.16 -87.03
C THR A 211 -4.67 -19.65 -86.74
N ASN A 212 -5.29 -19.94 -85.59
CA ASN A 212 -6.68 -19.49 -85.33
C ASN A 212 -6.79 -18.39 -84.25
N PRO A 213 -7.08 -17.11 -84.59
CA PRO A 213 -7.25 -16.02 -83.61
C PRO A 213 -8.48 -16.21 -82.70
N THR A 214 -8.40 -15.71 -81.46
CA THR A 214 -9.49 -15.77 -80.45
C THR A 214 -10.16 -14.41 -80.30
N ALA A 215 -11.48 -14.36 -80.37
CA ALA A 215 -12.23 -13.12 -80.18
C ALA A 215 -12.26 -12.68 -78.70
N ILE A 216 -11.96 -11.40 -78.45
CA ILE A 216 -12.02 -10.76 -77.13
C ILE A 216 -13.22 -9.80 -77.12
N THR A 217 -13.97 -9.80 -76.02
CA THR A 217 -15.16 -8.94 -75.91
C THR A 217 -14.77 -7.47 -75.88
N MET A 218 -15.43 -6.68 -76.73
CA MET A 218 -15.24 -5.23 -76.83
C MET A 218 -16.58 -4.50 -77.02
N THR A 219 -16.59 -3.20 -76.80
CA THR A 219 -17.72 -2.32 -77.12
C THR A 219 -17.26 -0.94 -77.59
N PRO A 220 -17.89 -0.34 -78.63
CA PRO A 220 -18.86 -0.96 -79.52
C PRO A 220 -18.20 -1.95 -80.50
N THR A 221 -18.98 -2.87 -81.08
CA THR A 221 -18.51 -3.83 -82.12
C THR A 221 -18.72 -3.32 -83.54
N HIS A 222 -19.19 -2.07 -83.71
CA HIS A 222 -19.41 -1.42 -84.99
C HIS A 222 -18.93 0.03 -84.89
N SER A 223 -18.36 0.53 -85.97
CA SER A 223 -18.13 1.96 -86.12
C SER A 223 -19.46 2.72 -86.26
N GLY A 224 -19.42 4.02 -86.03
CA GLY A 224 -20.42 4.94 -86.58
C GLY A 224 -20.19 5.18 -88.08
N ASN A 225 -20.99 6.08 -88.66
CA ASN A 225 -20.81 6.50 -90.06
C ASN A 225 -19.48 7.24 -90.24
N PHE A 226 -18.77 6.94 -91.32
CA PHE A 226 -17.55 7.65 -91.68
C PHE A 226 -17.89 9.05 -92.21
N ILE A 227 -17.08 10.04 -91.87
CA ILE A 227 -17.22 11.43 -92.35
C ILE A 227 -15.95 11.78 -93.12
N GLY A 228 -16.09 12.09 -94.41
CA GLY A 228 -14.93 12.37 -95.26
C GLY A 228 -13.99 11.17 -95.40
N GLY A 229 -14.50 9.94 -95.27
CA GLY A 229 -13.69 8.71 -95.36
C GLY A 229 -12.96 8.33 -94.07
N VAL A 230 -13.21 9.01 -92.95
CA VAL A 230 -12.59 8.73 -91.64
C VAL A 230 -13.64 8.52 -90.56
N TRP A 231 -13.43 7.56 -89.67
CA TRP A 231 -14.16 7.39 -88.41
C TRP A 231 -13.22 7.61 -87.23
N ASN A 232 -13.58 8.52 -86.33
CA ASN A 232 -12.91 8.71 -85.05
C ASN A 232 -13.88 8.31 -83.93
N GLY A 233 -13.44 7.45 -83.03
CA GLY A 233 -14.29 6.97 -81.94
C GLY A 233 -13.51 6.37 -80.79
N GLN A 234 -14.25 5.81 -79.84
CA GLN A 234 -13.68 5.11 -78.69
C GLN A 234 -14.15 3.67 -78.67
N VAL A 235 -13.23 2.77 -78.37
CA VAL A 235 -13.51 1.35 -78.15
C VAL A 235 -13.02 0.95 -76.77
N THR A 236 -13.72 0.02 -76.14
CA THR A 236 -13.37 -0.48 -74.81
C THR A 236 -13.22 -1.99 -74.88
N VAL A 237 -12.06 -2.51 -74.47
CA VAL A 237 -11.82 -3.94 -74.35
C VAL A 237 -12.17 -4.39 -72.93
N LEU A 238 -13.02 -5.39 -72.81
CA LEU A 238 -13.66 -5.76 -71.53
C LEU A 238 -12.96 -6.89 -70.78
N ASN A 239 -11.96 -7.53 -71.40
CA ASN A 239 -11.19 -8.61 -70.81
C ASN A 239 -9.69 -8.36 -71.00
N PRO A 240 -8.85 -8.77 -70.03
CA PRO A 240 -7.41 -8.68 -70.19
C PRO A 240 -6.94 -9.66 -71.25
N ALA A 241 -6.03 -9.21 -72.11
CA ALA A 241 -5.43 -10.01 -73.18
C ALA A 241 -4.13 -9.39 -73.67
N THR A 242 -3.21 -10.21 -74.18
CA THR A 242 -1.92 -9.77 -74.73
C THR A 242 -1.87 -9.91 -76.24
N ASN A 243 -1.08 -9.05 -76.90
CA ASN A 243 -0.85 -9.06 -78.35
C ASN A 243 -2.12 -8.87 -79.19
N VAL A 244 -3.11 -8.17 -78.63
CA VAL A 244 -4.42 -7.92 -79.22
C VAL A 244 -4.32 -7.01 -80.44
N THR A 245 -5.16 -7.25 -81.45
CA THR A 245 -5.40 -6.36 -82.58
C THR A 245 -6.89 -6.06 -82.74
N LEU A 246 -7.21 -4.90 -83.31
CA LEU A 246 -8.55 -4.56 -83.76
C LEU A 246 -8.65 -4.78 -85.27
N HIS A 247 -9.77 -5.33 -85.71
CA HIS A 247 -10.03 -5.66 -87.11
C HIS A 247 -11.30 -4.97 -87.59
N ALA A 248 -11.18 -4.14 -88.61
CA ALA A 248 -12.28 -3.47 -89.29
C ALA A 248 -12.65 -4.25 -90.56
N ASP A 249 -13.94 -4.53 -90.77
CA ASP A 249 -14.46 -5.25 -91.93
C ASP A 249 -15.81 -4.66 -92.36
N ASP A 250 -15.97 -4.36 -93.66
CA ASP A 250 -17.21 -3.83 -94.24
C ASP A 250 -18.17 -4.91 -94.78
N GLY A 251 -17.77 -6.19 -94.72
CA GLY A 251 -18.54 -7.33 -95.22
C GLY A 251 -18.53 -7.48 -96.75
N ASN A 252 -17.84 -6.59 -97.48
CA ASN A 252 -17.71 -6.61 -98.94
C ASN A 252 -16.31 -7.03 -99.41
N GLY A 253 -15.51 -7.61 -98.50
CA GLY A 253 -14.14 -8.06 -98.78
C GLY A 253 -13.07 -7.00 -98.53
N HIS A 254 -13.41 -5.83 -97.99
CA HIS A 254 -12.44 -4.83 -97.57
C HIS A 254 -12.23 -4.90 -96.06
N SER A 255 -10.98 -4.99 -95.63
CA SER A 255 -10.64 -5.06 -94.21
C SER A 255 -9.37 -4.29 -93.84
N GLY A 256 -9.13 -4.12 -92.55
CA GLY A 256 -7.92 -3.48 -92.02
C GLY A 256 -7.67 -3.87 -90.58
N THR A 257 -6.40 -4.06 -90.20
CA THR A 257 -6.01 -4.50 -88.84
C THR A 257 -5.11 -3.46 -88.19
N SER A 258 -5.34 -3.19 -86.90
CA SER A 258 -4.52 -2.26 -86.11
C SER A 258 -3.13 -2.79 -85.82
N GLY A 259 -2.26 -1.93 -85.28
CA GLY A 259 -1.08 -2.38 -84.56
C GLY A 259 -1.43 -3.21 -83.33
N VAL A 260 -0.44 -3.95 -82.82
CA VAL A 260 -0.57 -4.84 -81.66
C VAL A 260 -0.56 -4.04 -80.35
N PHE A 261 -1.43 -4.39 -79.40
CA PHE A 261 -1.46 -3.82 -78.05
C PHE A 261 -1.83 -4.88 -76.98
N HIS A 262 -1.80 -4.49 -75.71
CA HIS A 262 -2.02 -5.28 -74.51
C HIS A 262 -3.09 -4.61 -73.64
N VAL A 263 -3.96 -5.41 -73.04
CA VAL A 263 -5.01 -4.95 -72.12
C VAL A 263 -4.81 -5.66 -70.78
N GLN A 264 -4.64 -4.90 -69.71
CA GLN A 264 -4.36 -5.42 -68.37
C GLN A 264 -5.27 -4.81 -67.30
N THR A 265 -5.46 -5.53 -66.19
CA THR A 265 -6.18 -5.03 -65.02
C THR A 265 -5.25 -4.21 -64.13
N ILE A 266 -5.64 -2.99 -63.80
CA ILE A 266 -4.97 -2.15 -62.80
C ILE A 266 -5.96 -1.75 -61.70
N ALA A 267 -5.49 -1.68 -60.47
CA ALA A 267 -6.25 -1.18 -59.31
C ALA A 267 -5.40 -0.13 -58.57
N ASP A 268 -6.01 0.67 -57.70
CA ASP A 268 -5.30 1.62 -56.83
C ASP A 268 -5.75 1.29 -55.42
N ILE A 269 -5.01 0.42 -54.77
CA ILE A 269 -5.34 -0.02 -53.42
C ILE A 269 -4.76 0.99 -52.43
N GLY A 270 -5.47 1.28 -51.35
CA GLY A 270 -5.03 2.21 -50.34
C GLY A 270 -5.27 1.66 -48.95
N ILE A 271 -4.38 1.97 -48.01
CA ILE A 271 -4.54 1.61 -46.60
C ILE A 271 -4.46 2.84 -45.71
N SER A 272 -5.32 2.90 -44.70
CA SER A 272 -5.25 3.88 -43.62
C SER A 272 -5.38 3.20 -42.27
N MET A 273 -4.80 3.81 -41.23
CA MET A 273 -4.82 3.29 -39.87
C MET A 273 -4.92 4.43 -38.87
N SER A 274 -5.79 4.28 -37.87
CA SER A 274 -5.88 5.15 -36.70
C SER A 274 -5.80 4.35 -35.41
N ALA A 275 -5.38 4.99 -34.33
CA ALA A 275 -5.27 4.38 -33.00
C ALA A 275 -6.15 5.12 -31.99
N ALA A 276 -6.82 4.38 -31.11
CA ALA A 276 -7.58 4.96 -30.01
C ALA A 276 -7.59 4.03 -28.77
N PRO A 277 -7.57 4.58 -27.55
CA PRO A 277 -7.44 6.01 -27.22
C PRO A 277 -6.03 6.55 -27.48
N GLU A 278 -5.91 7.87 -27.67
CA GLU A 278 -4.65 8.61 -27.89
C GLU A 278 -4.66 9.89 -27.03
N PRO A 279 -3.79 10.06 -26.02
CA PRO A 279 -2.80 9.10 -25.53
C PRO A 279 -3.45 7.87 -24.84
N VAL A 280 -2.67 6.80 -24.63
CA VAL A 280 -3.11 5.57 -23.93
C VAL A 280 -2.27 5.29 -22.69
N LEU A 281 -2.87 4.72 -21.65
CA LEU A 281 -2.12 4.29 -20.46
C LEU A 281 -1.49 2.91 -20.68
N THR A 282 -0.29 2.72 -20.14
CA THR A 282 0.40 1.41 -20.14
C THR A 282 -0.50 0.33 -19.56
N GLY A 283 -0.65 -0.80 -20.25
CA GLY A 283 -1.51 -1.92 -19.83
C GLY A 283 -2.99 -1.80 -20.19
N SER A 284 -3.44 -0.65 -20.71
CA SER A 284 -4.79 -0.45 -21.25
C SER A 284 -4.91 -0.94 -22.70
N ASN A 285 -6.14 -1.21 -23.16
CA ASN A 285 -6.36 -1.61 -24.56
C ASN A 285 -6.16 -0.42 -25.50
N LEU A 286 -5.29 -0.59 -26.50
CA LEU A 286 -5.12 0.29 -27.64
C LEU A 286 -5.71 -0.42 -28.87
N THR A 287 -6.61 0.24 -29.58
CA THR A 287 -7.28 -0.32 -30.77
C THR A 287 -6.80 0.37 -32.03
N TYR A 288 -6.24 -0.39 -32.96
CA TYR A 288 -5.96 0.04 -34.32
C TYR A 288 -7.17 -0.24 -35.21
N SER A 289 -7.70 0.82 -35.85
CA SER A 289 -8.74 0.73 -36.88
C SER A 289 -8.09 0.84 -38.24
N ILE A 290 -8.21 -0.20 -39.07
CA ILE A 290 -7.55 -0.30 -40.37
C ILE A 290 -8.63 -0.29 -41.46
N ILE A 291 -8.42 0.50 -42.51
CA ILE A 291 -9.30 0.57 -43.67
C ILE A 291 -8.47 0.27 -44.93
N VAL A 292 -8.94 -0.67 -45.75
CA VAL A 292 -8.41 -0.96 -47.08
C VAL A 292 -9.44 -0.53 -48.13
N SER A 293 -9.03 0.27 -49.10
CA SER A 293 -9.87 0.80 -50.18
C SER A 293 -9.31 0.42 -51.56
N ASN A 294 -10.16 0.33 -52.58
CA ASN A 294 -9.74 0.28 -53.98
C ASN A 294 -10.32 1.49 -54.74
N ASN A 295 -9.47 2.46 -55.08
CA ASN A 295 -9.82 3.67 -55.82
C ASN A 295 -9.55 3.54 -57.33
N GLY A 296 -9.03 2.38 -57.78
CA GLY A 296 -8.65 2.15 -59.17
C GLY A 296 -9.77 1.58 -60.02
N PRO A 297 -9.63 1.63 -61.36
CA PRO A 297 -10.74 1.39 -62.29
C PRO A 297 -11.22 -0.07 -62.31
N THR A 298 -10.41 -1.04 -61.85
CA THR A 298 -10.76 -2.47 -61.86
C THR A 298 -10.68 -3.11 -60.47
N THR A 299 -11.25 -4.29 -60.32
CA THR A 299 -11.24 -5.06 -59.07
C THR A 299 -9.81 -5.47 -58.68
N ALA A 300 -9.40 -5.13 -57.46
CA ALA A 300 -8.16 -5.61 -56.88
C ALA A 300 -8.34 -7.04 -56.35
N SER A 301 -7.36 -7.90 -56.58
CA SER A 301 -7.40 -9.31 -56.21
C SER A 301 -6.20 -9.72 -55.35
N SER A 302 -6.41 -10.74 -54.52
CA SER A 302 -5.41 -11.29 -53.60
C SER A 302 -4.76 -10.22 -52.71
N ILE A 303 -5.56 -9.30 -52.17
CA ILE A 303 -5.09 -8.24 -51.29
C ILE A 303 -4.70 -8.83 -49.93
N LEU A 304 -3.48 -8.53 -49.51
CA LEU A 304 -2.88 -8.95 -48.26
C LEU A 304 -2.34 -7.74 -47.51
N ALA A 305 -2.86 -7.47 -46.32
CA ALA A 305 -2.29 -6.48 -45.42
C ALA A 305 -1.42 -7.17 -44.35
N SER A 306 -0.23 -6.62 -44.08
CA SER A 306 0.73 -7.16 -43.12
C SER A 306 1.14 -6.09 -42.13
N ASN A 307 0.94 -6.36 -40.84
CA ASN A 307 1.29 -5.48 -39.74
C ASN A 307 2.14 -6.22 -38.71
N ARG A 308 3.45 -5.94 -38.68
CA ARG A 308 4.33 -6.42 -37.62
C ARG A 308 4.18 -5.52 -36.40
N LEU A 309 3.58 -6.05 -35.34
CA LEU A 309 3.32 -5.28 -34.13
C LEU A 309 4.64 -4.88 -33.44
N PRO A 310 4.74 -3.67 -32.88
CA PRO A 310 5.89 -3.25 -32.09
C PRO A 310 6.14 -4.18 -30.90
N VAL A 311 7.40 -4.42 -30.54
CA VAL A 311 7.76 -5.28 -29.41
C VAL A 311 7.26 -4.75 -28.06
N SER A 312 6.94 -3.46 -27.98
CA SER A 312 6.39 -2.79 -26.80
C SER A 312 4.88 -3.00 -26.62
N VAL A 313 4.20 -3.76 -27.50
CA VAL A 313 2.78 -4.10 -27.33
C VAL A 313 2.56 -5.61 -27.28
N MET A 314 1.56 -6.03 -26.50
CA MET A 314 1.03 -7.39 -26.50
C MET A 314 -0.23 -7.48 -27.34
N PHE A 315 -0.31 -8.47 -28.24
CA PHE A 315 -1.53 -8.75 -29.00
C PHE A 315 -2.66 -9.26 -28.09
N ILE A 316 -3.87 -8.77 -28.29
CA ILE A 316 -5.07 -9.22 -27.57
C ILE A 316 -6.04 -9.92 -28.53
N SER A 317 -6.46 -9.24 -29.60
CA SER A 317 -7.43 -9.76 -30.55
C SER A 317 -7.36 -9.03 -31.89
N ALA A 318 -7.88 -9.66 -32.94
CA ALA A 318 -8.13 -9.01 -34.22
C ALA A 318 -9.45 -9.50 -34.81
N SER A 319 -10.13 -8.64 -35.56
CA SER A 319 -11.35 -8.95 -36.29
C SER A 319 -11.39 -8.21 -37.62
N THR A 320 -12.17 -8.71 -38.58
CA THR A 320 -12.32 -8.07 -39.89
C THR A 320 -13.75 -8.21 -40.40
N ALA A 321 -14.18 -7.22 -41.20
CA ALA A 321 -15.43 -7.27 -41.94
C ALA A 321 -15.36 -8.19 -43.18
N GLN A 322 -14.16 -8.48 -43.70
CA GLN A 322 -13.98 -9.28 -44.91
C GLN A 322 -12.70 -10.11 -44.87
N GLY A 323 -12.79 -11.35 -45.36
CA GLY A 323 -11.64 -12.24 -45.47
C GLY A 323 -11.25 -12.83 -44.12
N THR A 324 -9.95 -13.08 -43.91
CA THR A 324 -9.44 -13.71 -42.68
C THR A 324 -8.27 -12.92 -42.11
N ILE A 325 -8.24 -12.78 -40.79
CA ILE A 325 -7.16 -12.08 -40.08
C ILE A 325 -6.55 -13.03 -39.05
N THR A 326 -5.23 -13.14 -39.05
CA THR A 326 -4.48 -14.04 -38.18
C THR A 326 -3.31 -13.31 -37.53
N ASN A 327 -2.89 -13.78 -36.36
CA ASN A 327 -1.65 -13.33 -35.73
C ASN A 327 -0.74 -14.55 -35.60
N ALA A 328 0.48 -14.45 -36.14
CA ALA A 328 1.53 -15.44 -35.93
C ALA A 328 2.83 -14.72 -35.60
N ASN A 329 3.44 -15.08 -34.46
CA ASN A 329 4.73 -14.54 -34.00
C ASN A 329 4.80 -13.00 -33.98
N GLY A 330 3.70 -12.33 -33.59
CA GLY A 330 3.64 -10.86 -33.49
C GLY A 330 3.38 -10.13 -34.81
N THR A 331 3.21 -10.86 -35.92
CA THR A 331 2.77 -10.29 -37.20
C THR A 331 1.28 -10.59 -37.40
N VAL A 332 0.49 -9.53 -37.53
CA VAL A 332 -0.92 -9.61 -37.92
C VAL A 332 -0.99 -9.60 -39.45
N THR A 333 -1.56 -10.66 -40.01
CA THR A 333 -1.75 -10.80 -41.45
C THR A 333 -3.23 -10.87 -41.76
N TRP A 334 -3.70 -9.92 -42.56
CA TRP A 334 -5.09 -9.82 -43.01
C TRP A 334 -5.17 -10.16 -44.50
N ASN A 335 -5.69 -11.35 -44.80
CA ASN A 335 -6.03 -11.76 -46.16
C ASN A 335 -7.42 -11.22 -46.49
N VAL A 336 -7.46 -10.07 -47.16
CA VAL A 336 -8.67 -9.34 -47.51
C VAL A 336 -9.41 -10.01 -48.68
N GLY A 337 -8.67 -10.64 -49.59
CA GLY A 337 -9.20 -11.24 -50.81
C GLY A 337 -9.38 -10.21 -51.92
N THR A 338 -10.61 -9.99 -52.38
CA THR A 338 -10.93 -9.08 -53.50
C THR A 338 -11.65 -7.82 -53.02
N VAL A 339 -11.32 -6.65 -53.58
CA VAL A 339 -12.06 -5.41 -53.33
C VAL A 339 -12.43 -4.78 -54.66
N SER A 340 -13.74 -4.67 -54.92
CA SER A 340 -14.29 -4.04 -56.12
C SER A 340 -13.90 -2.56 -56.20
N ASN A 341 -13.78 -2.04 -57.42
CA ASN A 341 -13.56 -0.61 -57.65
C ASN A 341 -14.57 0.26 -56.88
N GLY A 342 -14.09 1.24 -56.11
CA GLY A 342 -14.88 2.20 -55.35
C GLY A 342 -15.29 1.73 -53.96
N PHE A 343 -14.96 0.50 -53.56
CA PHE A 343 -15.33 -0.07 -52.25
C PHE A 343 -14.16 -0.05 -51.27
N SER A 344 -14.51 -0.16 -49.98
CA SER A 344 -13.56 -0.34 -48.88
C SER A 344 -14.06 -1.38 -47.89
N THR A 345 -13.14 -1.91 -47.09
CA THR A 345 -13.42 -2.85 -46.00
C THR A 345 -12.49 -2.56 -44.82
N THR A 346 -12.84 -3.07 -43.64
CA THR A 346 -12.20 -2.70 -42.37
C THR A 346 -11.75 -3.89 -41.54
N ALA A 347 -10.75 -3.65 -40.70
CA ALA A 347 -10.29 -4.56 -39.66
C ALA A 347 -9.96 -3.78 -38.38
N THR A 348 -10.05 -4.47 -37.24
CA THR A 348 -9.60 -3.94 -35.96
C THR A 348 -8.55 -4.86 -35.35
N VAL A 349 -7.52 -4.27 -34.73
CA VAL A 349 -6.48 -4.98 -33.99
C VAL A 349 -6.35 -4.34 -32.61
N VAL A 350 -6.57 -5.12 -31.56
CA VAL A 350 -6.48 -4.67 -30.17
C VAL A 350 -5.18 -5.17 -29.57
N VAL A 351 -4.40 -4.26 -28.98
CA VAL A 351 -3.14 -4.55 -28.30
C VAL A 351 -3.09 -3.89 -26.92
N LYS A 352 -2.12 -4.29 -26.09
CA LYS A 352 -1.79 -3.63 -24.81
C LYS A 352 -0.35 -3.13 -24.82
N PRO A 353 -0.11 -1.81 -24.76
CA PRO A 353 1.23 -1.28 -24.52
C PRO A 353 1.80 -1.77 -23.19
N THR A 354 3.08 -2.14 -23.18
CA THR A 354 3.77 -2.70 -22.00
C THR A 354 4.79 -1.74 -21.40
N VAL A 355 5.18 -0.71 -22.14
CA VAL A 355 6.16 0.29 -21.73
C VAL A 355 5.66 1.68 -22.14
N ALA A 356 5.84 2.67 -21.26
CA ALA A 356 5.56 4.07 -21.57
C ALA A 356 6.52 4.64 -22.64
N GLY A 357 6.05 5.60 -23.41
CA GLY A 357 6.77 6.22 -24.53
C GLY A 357 5.98 6.18 -25.84
N SER A 358 6.63 6.57 -26.94
CA SER A 358 5.97 6.64 -28.25
C SER A 358 6.03 5.29 -28.98
N ILE A 359 4.89 4.81 -29.44
CA ILE A 359 4.75 3.58 -30.23
C ILE A 359 4.37 3.94 -31.67
N THR A 360 5.24 3.59 -32.62
CA THR A 360 4.91 3.67 -34.05
C THR A 360 4.47 2.30 -34.53
N ASN A 361 3.24 2.18 -35.01
CA ASN A 361 2.74 0.98 -35.68
C ASN A 361 2.63 1.23 -37.19
N THR A 362 3.08 0.28 -38.01
CA THR A 362 3.08 0.41 -39.48
C THR A 362 2.47 -0.83 -40.12
N ILE A 363 1.52 -0.62 -41.04
CA ILE A 363 0.90 -1.67 -41.83
C ILE A 363 1.19 -1.43 -43.32
N THR A 364 1.48 -2.51 -44.04
CA THR A 364 1.71 -2.49 -45.48
C THR A 364 0.66 -3.32 -46.21
N LEU A 365 0.37 -2.96 -47.45
CA LEU A 365 -0.59 -3.62 -48.33
C LEU A 365 0.11 -4.15 -49.57
N ALA A 366 -0.30 -5.33 -50.04
CA ALA A 366 0.11 -5.90 -51.31
C ALA A 366 -1.10 -6.50 -52.04
N SER A 367 -1.06 -6.56 -53.37
CA SER A 367 -2.08 -7.23 -54.17
C SER A 367 -1.48 -7.87 -55.42
N ALA A 368 -2.20 -8.81 -56.03
CA ALA A 368 -1.79 -9.42 -57.31
C ALA A 368 -2.16 -8.56 -58.51
N THR A 369 -3.14 -7.66 -58.37
CA THR A 369 -3.48 -6.68 -59.40
C THR A 369 -2.43 -5.56 -59.38
N ILE A 370 -1.97 -5.12 -60.54
CA ILE A 370 -0.96 -4.05 -60.62
C ILE A 370 -1.52 -2.77 -60.01
N ASP A 371 -0.77 -2.22 -59.06
CA ASP A 371 -1.04 -0.93 -58.43
C ASP A 371 -0.04 0.14 -58.89
N PRO A 372 -0.45 1.10 -59.73
CA PRO A 372 0.41 2.20 -60.18
C PRO A 372 0.80 3.18 -59.06
N ASN A 373 0.08 3.22 -57.94
CA ASN A 373 0.27 4.17 -56.85
C ASN A 373 0.78 3.46 -55.60
N ALA A 374 2.08 3.11 -55.55
CA ALA A 374 2.62 2.43 -54.37
C ALA A 374 2.65 3.27 -53.07
N ASN A 375 2.38 4.58 -53.14
CA ASN A 375 2.57 5.50 -52.01
C ASN A 375 1.49 5.39 -50.92
N ASN A 376 0.29 4.92 -51.26
CA ASN A 376 -0.81 4.70 -50.32
C ASN A 376 -0.90 3.24 -49.84
N ASN A 377 0.10 2.41 -50.14
CA ASN A 377 0.20 1.01 -49.70
C ASN A 377 0.87 0.83 -48.34
N THR A 378 1.13 1.92 -47.62
CA THR A 378 1.64 1.90 -46.26
C THR A 378 0.94 2.94 -45.41
N ALA A 379 0.51 2.57 -44.21
CA ALA A 379 -0.01 3.50 -43.21
C ALA A 379 0.74 3.32 -41.90
N SER A 380 1.04 4.43 -41.23
CA SER A 380 1.63 4.42 -39.89
C SER A 380 0.85 5.32 -38.95
N THR A 381 0.80 4.95 -37.68
CA THR A 381 0.25 5.78 -36.61
C THR A 381 1.24 5.80 -35.45
N ILE A 382 1.30 6.94 -34.76
CA ILE A 382 2.17 7.15 -33.60
C ILE A 382 1.25 7.36 -32.40
N THR A 383 1.49 6.60 -31.34
CA THR A 383 0.73 6.69 -30.09
C THR A 383 1.62 7.01 -28.91
N ASP A 384 1.26 8.03 -28.13
CA ASP A 384 1.88 8.35 -26.84
C ASP A 384 1.31 7.43 -25.75
N VAL A 385 2.20 6.67 -25.13
CA VAL A 385 1.87 5.77 -24.01
C VAL A 385 2.34 6.39 -22.71
N GLN A 386 1.38 6.71 -21.84
CA GLN A 386 1.66 7.29 -20.54
C GLN A 386 1.79 6.22 -19.45
N GLY A 387 2.64 6.50 -18.47
CA GLY A 387 2.78 5.70 -17.25
C GLY A 387 1.91 6.22 -16.10
N TYR A 388 2.05 5.58 -14.95
CA TYR A 388 1.38 5.95 -13.70
C TYR A 388 2.32 6.76 -12.80
N MET A 389 1.79 7.77 -12.14
CA MET A 389 2.56 8.67 -11.29
C MET A 389 2.71 8.11 -9.88
N LEU A 390 3.94 8.07 -9.39
CA LEU A 390 4.30 7.85 -8.00
C LEU A 390 4.73 9.17 -7.37
N ILE A 391 4.07 9.56 -6.28
CA ILE A 391 4.46 10.70 -5.46
C ILE A 391 5.06 10.18 -4.15
N VAL A 392 6.33 10.48 -3.91
CA VAL A 392 7.03 10.19 -2.66
C VAL A 392 7.27 11.48 -1.89
N SER A 393 6.62 11.63 -0.74
CA SER A 393 6.84 12.75 0.18
C SER A 393 7.86 12.39 1.26
N ASN A 394 8.75 13.34 1.59
CA ASN A 394 9.88 13.16 2.51
C ASN A 394 10.82 12.01 2.11
N GLY A 395 10.95 11.74 0.81
CA GLY A 395 11.82 10.72 0.26
C GLY A 395 12.11 10.95 -1.22
N THR A 396 12.77 9.96 -1.83
CA THR A 396 13.13 9.90 -3.25
C THR A 396 12.35 8.81 -3.97
N GLY A 397 12.32 8.87 -5.30
CA GLY A 397 11.64 7.88 -6.16
C GLY A 397 10.32 8.36 -6.75
N SER A 398 9.97 9.64 -6.62
CA SER A 398 8.83 10.23 -7.34
C SER A 398 9.10 10.24 -8.85
N GLY A 399 8.07 9.96 -9.65
CA GLY A 399 8.18 9.93 -11.11
C GLY A 399 7.00 9.26 -11.79
N THR A 400 7.09 9.10 -13.12
CA THR A 400 6.10 8.39 -13.93
C THR A 400 6.69 7.06 -14.37
N TYR A 401 5.96 5.97 -14.16
CA TYR A 401 6.46 4.60 -14.31
C TYR A 401 5.46 3.68 -15.01
N SER A 402 5.94 2.62 -15.62
CA SER A 402 5.08 1.60 -16.26
C SER A 402 4.43 0.70 -15.21
N ASN A 403 3.24 0.16 -15.50
CA ASN A 403 2.61 -0.84 -14.63
C ASN A 403 3.53 -2.07 -14.45
N GLY A 404 3.70 -2.54 -13.22
CA GLY A 404 4.60 -3.63 -12.84
C GLY A 404 6.07 -3.24 -12.69
N GLN A 405 6.45 -2.00 -13.02
CA GLN A 405 7.83 -1.53 -12.84
C GLN A 405 8.19 -1.48 -11.36
N LEU A 406 9.37 -2.02 -11.02
CA LEU A 406 9.93 -1.92 -9.68
C LEU A 406 10.67 -0.60 -9.51
N VAL A 407 10.33 0.17 -8.48
CA VAL A 407 10.90 1.49 -8.18
C VAL A 407 11.45 1.50 -6.76
N THR A 408 12.74 1.78 -6.62
CA THR A 408 13.34 1.96 -5.29
C THR A 408 12.99 3.34 -4.75
N ILE A 409 12.42 3.38 -3.55
CA ILE A 409 12.18 4.60 -2.78
C ILE A 409 13.10 4.65 -1.58
N SER A 410 13.50 5.85 -1.15
CA SER A 410 14.30 6.04 0.06
C SER A 410 13.83 7.26 0.84
N ALA A 411 13.66 7.09 2.15
CA ALA A 411 13.30 8.16 3.06
C ALA A 411 14.47 9.14 3.19
N ASN A 412 14.16 10.44 3.22
CA ASN A 412 15.17 11.47 3.43
C ASN A 412 15.73 11.39 4.85
N ALA A 413 16.96 11.84 5.06
CA ALA A 413 17.45 12.05 6.41
C ALA A 413 16.58 13.12 7.11
N SER A 414 16.09 12.83 8.32
CA SER A 414 15.37 13.79 9.16
C SER A 414 16.27 14.25 10.29
N THR A 415 16.38 15.56 10.51
CA THR A 415 17.15 16.11 11.63
C THR A 415 16.52 15.71 12.96
N GLY A 416 17.17 14.79 13.68
CA GLY A 416 16.71 14.29 14.97
C GLY A 416 15.58 13.25 14.92
N GLY A 417 14.94 13.05 13.76
CA GLY A 417 13.89 12.05 13.57
C GLY A 417 14.44 10.70 13.10
N LEU A 418 13.97 9.61 13.70
CA LEU A 418 14.24 8.25 13.23
C LEU A 418 13.13 7.83 12.28
N PHE A 419 13.49 7.28 11.12
CA PHE A 419 12.52 6.71 10.19
C PHE A 419 11.66 5.67 10.92
N TYR A 420 10.34 5.77 10.73
CA TYR A 420 9.37 4.91 11.40
C TYR A 420 8.72 3.95 10.41
N ARG A 421 8.03 4.49 9.41
CA ARG A 421 7.40 3.72 8.34
C ARG A 421 6.98 4.61 7.18
N TRP A 422 6.71 3.99 6.04
CA TRP A 422 5.92 4.57 4.97
C TRP A 422 4.42 4.51 5.31
N ILE A 423 3.66 5.53 4.90
CA ILE A 423 2.19 5.57 4.94
C ILE A 423 1.63 5.99 3.57
N GLY A 424 0.32 5.82 3.34
CA GLY A 424 -0.33 6.04 2.04
C GLY A 424 -0.66 4.71 1.38
N ASP A 425 -0.37 4.57 0.08
CA ASP A 425 -0.64 3.38 -0.73
C ASP A 425 0.38 2.23 -0.49
N THR A 426 0.58 1.88 0.77
CA THR A 426 1.62 0.93 1.22
C THR A 426 1.37 -0.53 0.82
N GLN A 427 0.22 -0.87 0.25
CA GLN A 427 -0.04 -2.21 -0.29
C GLN A 427 0.84 -2.55 -1.50
N PHE A 428 1.50 -1.56 -2.11
CA PHE A 428 2.35 -1.73 -3.29
C PHE A 428 3.84 -1.72 -2.99
N ILE A 429 4.24 -1.68 -1.71
CA ILE A 429 5.64 -1.73 -1.31
C ILE A 429 5.96 -3.04 -0.61
N ASP A 430 7.18 -3.53 -0.82
CA ASP A 430 7.66 -4.80 -0.27
C ASP A 430 7.73 -4.80 1.27
N ASN A 431 8.22 -3.71 1.87
CA ASN A 431 8.29 -3.55 3.31
C ASN A 431 8.19 -2.08 3.75
N ALA A 432 7.05 -1.71 4.35
CA ALA A 432 6.80 -0.36 4.82
C ALA A 432 7.67 0.11 5.99
N THR A 433 8.36 -0.78 6.70
CA THR A 433 9.19 -0.44 7.86
C THR A 433 10.68 -0.26 7.53
N LEU A 434 11.08 -0.40 6.27
CA LEU A 434 12.44 -0.12 5.84
C LEU A 434 12.54 1.31 5.28
N SER A 435 13.59 2.03 5.66
CA SER A 435 13.84 3.39 5.15
C SER A 435 14.13 3.42 3.66
N THR A 436 14.58 2.30 3.10
CA THR A 436 14.70 2.04 1.67
C THR A 436 13.87 0.81 1.34
N ALA A 437 12.95 0.94 0.38
CA ALA A 437 11.97 -0.07 0.02
C ALA A 437 11.76 -0.10 -1.50
N THR A 438 11.14 -1.15 -2.03
CA THR A 438 10.79 -1.26 -3.45
C THR A 438 9.28 -1.22 -3.64
N VAL A 439 8.83 -0.31 -4.51
CA VAL A 439 7.44 -0.17 -4.96
C VAL A 439 7.25 -1.02 -6.21
N THR A 440 6.21 -1.85 -6.25
CA THR A 440 5.71 -2.45 -7.50
C THR A 440 4.61 -1.55 -8.03
N MET A 441 4.88 -0.80 -9.10
CA MET A 441 3.95 0.20 -9.60
C MET A 441 2.64 -0.44 -10.09
N PRO A 442 1.47 -0.04 -9.56
CA PRO A 442 0.20 -0.57 -10.02
C PRO A 442 -0.30 0.15 -11.27
N ALA A 443 -1.41 -0.35 -11.82
CA ALA A 443 -2.14 0.30 -12.92
C ALA A 443 -2.96 1.53 -12.45
N GLN A 444 -2.44 2.31 -11.51
CA GLN A 444 -3.03 3.54 -10.98
C GLN A 444 -1.95 4.45 -10.37
N ASN A 445 -2.26 5.74 -10.25
CA ASN A 445 -1.39 6.68 -9.52
C ASN A 445 -1.40 6.37 -8.02
N ILE A 446 -0.26 6.52 -7.37
CA ILE A 446 -0.11 6.23 -5.94
C ILE A 446 0.73 7.28 -5.22
N SER A 447 0.51 7.42 -3.91
CA SER A 447 1.21 8.35 -3.04
C SER A 447 1.73 7.66 -1.79
N LEU A 448 2.99 7.91 -1.46
CA LEU A 448 3.69 7.39 -0.29
C LEU A 448 4.34 8.54 0.47
N THR A 449 4.33 8.46 1.80
CA THR A 449 4.98 9.45 2.67
C THR A 449 5.85 8.77 3.70
N ALA A 450 7.13 9.13 3.79
CA ALA A 450 8.00 8.69 4.87
C ALA A 450 7.62 9.43 6.16
N THR A 451 7.41 8.67 7.24
CA THR A 451 7.12 9.18 8.58
C THR A 451 8.28 8.93 9.53
N TYR A 452 8.42 9.80 10.51
CA TYR A 452 9.50 9.78 11.49
C TYR A 452 8.94 9.84 12.91
N THR A 453 9.69 9.26 13.83
CA THR A 453 9.47 9.40 15.27
C THR A 453 10.58 10.22 15.91
N TYR A 454 10.24 10.92 16.97
CA TYR A 454 11.09 11.84 17.71
C TYR A 454 11.04 11.48 19.19
N SER A 455 12.18 11.61 19.86
CA SER A 455 12.33 11.26 21.28
C SER A 455 11.87 12.40 22.17
N LEU A 456 10.98 12.08 23.11
CA LEU A 456 10.66 12.91 24.27
C LEU A 456 11.37 12.32 25.49
N THR A 457 12.19 13.13 26.14
CA THR A 457 12.78 12.80 27.45
C THR A 457 12.12 13.66 28.51
N VAL A 458 11.48 13.06 29.51
CA VAL A 458 10.85 13.76 30.63
C VAL A 458 11.70 13.53 31.88
N ASN A 459 12.24 14.62 32.45
CA ASN A 459 12.99 14.63 33.69
C ASN A 459 12.07 15.02 34.86
N ASN A 460 12.18 14.30 35.97
CA ASN A 460 11.33 14.43 37.17
C ASN A 460 9.84 14.28 36.83
N GLY A 461 9.51 13.31 35.98
CA GLY A 461 8.14 13.02 35.59
C GLY A 461 8.01 11.86 34.62
N SER A 462 6.76 11.57 34.24
CA SER A 462 6.38 10.52 33.30
C SER A 462 6.06 11.05 31.91
N GLY A 463 6.17 10.19 30.89
CA GLY A 463 5.79 10.48 29.50
C GLY A 463 6.91 10.37 28.47
N SER A 464 8.12 10.02 28.91
CA SER A 464 9.25 9.75 28.00
C SER A 464 8.92 8.66 26.99
N GLY A 465 9.44 8.77 25.76
CA GLY A 465 9.19 7.79 24.70
C GLY A 465 9.54 8.31 23.31
N SER A 466 9.26 7.50 22.30
CA SER A 466 9.40 7.87 20.89
C SER A 466 8.02 8.04 20.26
N TYR A 467 7.79 9.18 19.64
CA TYR A 467 6.47 9.59 19.18
C TYR A 467 6.52 10.24 17.80
N THR A 468 5.46 10.07 17.00
CA THR A 468 5.34 10.78 15.72
C THR A 468 5.09 12.27 15.92
N ASN A 469 5.44 13.08 14.91
CA ASN A 469 5.10 14.50 14.91
C ASN A 469 3.59 14.72 15.16
N ASN A 470 3.24 15.75 15.94
CA ASN A 470 1.90 16.10 16.42
C ASN A 470 1.23 15.09 17.37
N ALA A 471 1.91 14.02 17.79
CA ALA A 471 1.38 13.13 18.81
C ALA A 471 1.14 13.91 20.13
N ARG A 472 -0.01 13.68 20.77
CA ARG A 472 -0.35 14.26 22.06
C ARG A 472 0.05 13.28 23.17
N VAL A 473 1.00 13.68 24.00
CA VAL A 473 1.57 12.87 25.06
C VAL A 473 1.13 13.42 26.41
N ALA A 474 0.51 12.58 27.24
CA ALA A 474 0.24 12.93 28.62
C ALA A 474 1.56 12.92 29.42
N VAL A 475 1.88 14.04 30.07
CA VAL A 475 3.06 14.18 30.91
C VAL A 475 2.63 14.57 32.32
N SER A 476 3.31 14.02 33.33
CA SER A 476 3.01 14.30 34.73
C SER A 476 4.31 14.44 35.52
N ALA A 477 4.40 15.46 36.35
CA ALA A 477 5.55 15.69 37.21
C ALA A 477 5.51 14.72 38.39
N ASP A 478 6.67 14.23 38.80
CA ASP A 478 6.77 13.38 39.99
C ASP A 478 6.54 14.22 41.26
N PRO A 479 5.83 13.72 42.27
CA PRO A 479 5.72 14.43 43.55
C PRO A 479 7.07 14.45 44.27
N VAL A 480 7.47 15.62 44.79
CA VAL A 480 8.71 15.80 45.56
C VAL A 480 8.36 16.30 46.95
N ALA A 481 8.68 15.53 47.99
CA ALA A 481 8.33 15.88 49.37
C ALA A 481 8.89 17.25 49.77
N GLY A 482 8.04 18.11 50.34
CA GLY A 482 8.40 19.46 50.75
C GLY A 482 8.56 20.48 49.62
N TYR A 483 8.27 20.10 48.38
CA TYR A 483 8.28 20.99 47.22
C TYR A 483 6.94 20.94 46.48
N ILE A 484 6.58 22.05 45.87
CA ILE A 484 5.47 22.14 44.92
C ILE A 484 6.01 22.27 43.51
N PHE A 485 5.29 21.64 42.57
CA PHE A 485 5.53 21.84 41.15
C PHE A 485 5.45 23.34 40.81
N SER A 486 6.47 23.84 40.12
CA SER A 486 6.58 25.23 39.69
C SER A 486 6.15 25.38 38.24
N LYS A 487 6.86 24.73 37.32
CA LYS A 487 6.56 24.72 35.89
C LYS A 487 7.32 23.65 35.14
N TRP A 488 6.84 23.32 33.95
CA TRP A 488 7.59 22.58 32.95
C TRP A 488 8.51 23.52 32.15
N THR A 489 9.73 23.06 31.85
CA THR A 489 10.65 23.70 30.91
C THR A 489 11.04 22.74 29.79
N THR A 490 11.36 23.29 28.62
CA THR A 490 11.74 22.52 27.43
C THR A 490 13.17 22.82 27.01
N VAL A 491 13.85 21.82 26.47
CA VAL A 491 15.09 21.96 25.70
C VAL A 491 14.88 21.21 24.38
N PRO A 492 14.92 21.89 23.22
CA PRO A 492 15.11 23.34 23.05
C PRO A 492 13.97 24.20 23.64
N THR A 493 14.28 25.42 24.08
CA THR A 493 13.36 26.30 24.86
C THR A 493 12.18 26.85 24.05
N ASN A 494 12.30 26.90 22.72
CA ASN A 494 11.28 27.39 21.81
C ASN A 494 10.04 26.48 21.69
N TYR A 495 10.03 25.32 22.35
CA TYR A 495 8.88 24.39 22.35
C TYR A 495 7.99 24.50 23.60
N SER A 496 8.12 25.58 24.37
CA SER A 496 7.27 25.82 25.55
C SER A 496 5.78 25.91 25.21
N SER A 497 5.43 26.39 24.01
CA SER A 497 4.03 26.45 23.51
C SER A 497 3.45 25.09 23.11
N SER A 498 4.27 24.05 23.04
CA SER A 498 3.82 22.68 22.77
C SER A 498 3.16 22.02 23.98
N LEU A 499 3.30 22.61 25.18
CA LEU A 499 2.56 22.24 26.38
C LEU A 499 1.18 22.93 26.39
N ALA A 500 0.12 22.16 26.65
CA ALA A 500 -1.22 22.72 26.82
C ALA A 500 -1.31 23.68 28.01
N ASN A 501 -0.63 23.36 29.11
CA ASN A 501 -0.45 24.23 30.26
C ASN A 501 0.87 23.89 30.96
N ALA A 502 1.87 24.78 30.85
CA ALA A 502 3.19 24.57 31.45
C ALA A 502 3.20 24.72 32.98
N SER A 503 2.16 25.32 33.57
CA SER A 503 2.02 25.53 35.01
C SER A 503 1.15 24.46 35.69
N ALA A 504 0.68 23.45 34.95
CA ALA A 504 -0.01 22.29 35.52
C ALA A 504 0.94 21.09 35.66
N ALA A 505 0.98 20.49 36.85
CA ALA A 505 1.83 19.33 37.14
C ALA A 505 1.53 18.14 36.22
N SER A 506 0.26 17.95 35.86
CA SER A 506 -0.18 17.00 34.84
C SER A 506 -0.77 17.77 33.66
N THR A 507 -0.25 17.53 32.45
CA THR A 507 -0.60 18.29 31.24
C THR A 507 -0.38 17.44 29.98
N THR A 508 -0.66 18.01 28.81
CA THR A 508 -0.42 17.35 27.51
C THR A 508 0.68 18.09 26.76
N PHE A 509 1.65 17.34 26.22
CA PHE A 509 2.70 17.83 25.33
C PHE A 509 2.40 17.39 23.89
N THR A 510 2.43 18.33 22.94
CA THR A 510 2.26 18.02 21.51
C THR A 510 3.65 17.90 20.87
N MET A 511 3.99 16.72 20.36
CA MET A 511 5.33 16.43 19.87
C MET A 511 5.68 17.25 18.61
N PRO A 512 6.74 18.06 18.62
CA PRO A 512 7.24 18.73 17.43
C PRO A 512 8.08 17.77 16.56
N PRO A 513 8.46 18.17 15.33
CA PRO A 513 9.32 17.36 14.47
C PRO A 513 10.81 17.45 14.87
N THR A 514 11.11 17.33 16.16
CA THR A 514 12.47 17.30 16.74
C THR A 514 12.46 16.62 18.11
N ASN A 515 13.64 16.19 18.57
CA ASN A 515 13.80 15.63 19.91
C ASN A 515 13.67 16.74 20.96
N VAL A 516 12.94 16.47 22.04
CA VAL A 516 12.70 17.43 23.12
C VAL A 516 12.97 16.79 24.47
N THR A 517 13.66 17.53 25.34
CA THR A 517 13.72 17.23 26.77
C THR A 517 12.78 18.16 27.51
N LEU A 518 11.87 17.59 28.28
CA LEU A 518 10.95 18.26 29.19
C LEU A 518 11.44 18.07 30.63
N THR A 519 11.48 19.11 31.44
CA THR A 519 11.91 19.03 32.84
C THR A 519 10.89 19.67 33.76
N ALA A 520 10.41 18.92 34.76
CA ALA A 520 9.60 19.51 35.83
C ALA A 520 10.53 20.23 36.80
N THR A 521 10.18 21.49 37.09
CA THR A 521 10.87 22.34 38.07
C THR A 521 10.00 22.53 39.30
N TYR A 522 10.62 22.70 40.46
CA TYR A 522 9.95 22.73 41.75
C TYR A 522 10.41 23.93 42.59
N GLN A 523 9.56 24.37 43.51
CA GLN A 523 9.87 25.38 44.53
C GLN A 523 9.44 24.88 45.92
N SER A 524 10.04 25.41 46.99
CA SER A 524 9.71 24.97 48.36
C SER A 524 8.21 25.13 48.66
N ALA A 525 7.60 24.10 49.26
CA ALA A 525 6.24 24.18 49.77
C ALA A 525 6.14 25.04 51.05
N PHE A 526 7.27 25.27 51.71
CA PHE A 526 7.36 26.02 52.97
C PHE A 526 8.04 27.38 52.75
N THR A 527 7.34 28.46 53.12
CA THR A 527 7.97 29.77 53.24
C THR A 527 8.66 29.86 54.60
N HIS A 528 9.81 30.52 54.63
CA HIS A 528 10.62 30.59 55.84
C HIS A 528 11.44 31.87 55.91
N THR A 529 11.92 32.18 57.11
CA THR A 529 12.98 33.15 57.34
C THR A 529 14.17 32.46 58.00
N THR A 530 15.36 32.97 57.71
CA THR A 530 16.61 32.49 58.32
C THR A 530 17.11 33.55 59.28
N ASN A 531 17.22 33.22 60.56
CA ASN A 531 17.74 34.11 61.59
C ASN A 531 18.86 33.38 62.35
N ASN A 532 20.05 33.95 62.38
CA ASN A 532 21.22 33.40 63.08
C ASN A 532 21.54 31.93 62.73
N GLY A 533 21.33 31.52 61.48
CA GLY A 533 21.57 30.14 61.03
C GLY A 533 20.48 29.14 61.41
N GLU A 534 19.34 29.59 61.94
CA GLU A 534 18.15 28.77 62.20
C GLU A 534 17.00 29.15 61.26
N ILE A 535 16.18 28.18 60.89
CA ILE A 535 15.02 28.37 60.02
C ILE A 535 13.73 28.43 60.84
N THR A 536 12.93 29.48 60.59
CA THR A 536 11.55 29.60 61.05
C THR A 536 10.61 29.41 59.87
N ILE A 537 9.74 28.40 59.92
CA ILE A 537 8.66 28.23 58.93
C ILE A 537 7.63 29.33 59.16
N THR A 538 7.36 30.16 58.16
CA THR A 538 6.42 31.29 58.24
C THR A 538 5.11 31.02 57.50
N GLY A 539 5.05 29.97 56.69
CA GLY A 539 3.89 29.68 55.84
C GLY A 539 4.02 28.35 55.11
N TYR A 540 2.88 27.85 54.63
CA TYR A 540 2.78 26.65 53.79
C TYR A 540 1.93 26.93 52.55
N LEU A 541 2.53 26.69 51.38
CA LEU A 541 1.98 26.90 50.04
C LEU A 541 1.59 25.59 49.35
N GLY A 542 1.82 24.44 49.99
CA GLY A 542 1.51 23.14 49.42
C GLY A 542 0.01 22.90 49.28
N SER A 543 -0.32 21.87 48.49
CA SER A 543 -1.69 21.51 48.13
C SER A 543 -2.51 20.91 49.26
N GLY A 544 -1.89 20.50 50.38
CA GLY A 544 -2.51 19.76 51.48
C GLY A 544 -2.18 18.26 51.44
N GLY A 545 -2.96 17.46 52.16
CA GLY A 545 -2.70 16.05 52.42
C GLY A 545 -1.87 15.85 53.69
N ASN A 546 -1.07 14.79 53.72
CA ASN A 546 -0.13 14.51 54.81
C ASN A 546 1.25 15.03 54.44
N GLU A 547 1.76 15.95 55.24
CA GLU A 547 3.03 16.63 54.97
C GLU A 547 4.07 16.36 56.05
N THR A 548 5.34 16.48 55.68
CA THR A 548 6.47 16.42 56.61
C THR A 548 7.23 17.71 56.56
N ILE A 549 7.37 18.39 57.70
CA ILE A 549 8.22 19.57 57.79
C ILE A 549 9.67 19.08 57.71
N PRO A 550 10.50 19.62 56.79
CA PRO A 550 11.89 19.21 56.69
C PRO A 550 12.65 19.60 57.97
N SER A 551 13.57 18.75 58.43
CA SER A 551 14.42 19.06 59.59
C SER A 551 15.46 20.14 59.29
N SER A 552 15.75 20.41 58.01
CA SER A 552 16.64 21.48 57.55
C SER A 552 16.21 22.02 56.18
N ILE A 553 16.40 23.31 55.94
CA ILE A 553 16.22 23.95 54.62
C ILE A 553 17.52 24.68 54.27
N ASN A 554 18.05 24.44 53.05
CA ASN A 554 19.31 25.02 52.56
C ASN A 554 20.51 24.79 53.52
N GLY A 555 20.54 23.64 54.19
CA GLY A 555 21.60 23.27 55.15
C GLY A 555 21.43 23.85 56.56
N PHE A 556 20.41 24.69 56.81
CA PHE A 556 20.12 25.25 58.13
C PHE A 556 18.98 24.48 58.82
N PRO A 557 19.06 24.18 60.13
CA PRO A 557 18.04 23.43 60.85
C PRO A 557 16.72 24.20 60.97
N VAL A 558 15.59 23.50 60.81
CA VAL A 558 14.25 24.03 61.10
C VAL A 558 13.96 23.87 62.58
N THR A 559 14.08 24.97 63.32
CA THR A 559 13.92 24.99 64.78
C THR A 559 12.59 25.57 65.23
N ARG A 560 11.88 26.31 64.36
CA ARG A 560 10.66 27.05 64.74
C ARG A 560 9.57 26.93 63.69
N ILE A 561 8.33 26.83 64.16
CA ILE A 561 7.14 27.06 63.35
C ILE A 561 6.53 28.38 63.83
N GLY A 562 6.49 29.37 62.94
CA GLY A 562 6.03 30.71 63.23
C GLY A 562 4.53 30.79 63.50
N SER A 563 4.11 31.94 64.03
CA SER A 563 2.69 32.21 64.29
C SER A 563 1.88 32.12 63.00
N SER A 564 0.74 31.42 63.05
CA SER A 564 -0.17 31.20 61.92
C SER A 564 0.45 30.54 60.67
N ALA A 565 1.63 29.91 60.75
CA ALA A 565 2.34 29.37 59.57
C ALA A 565 1.51 28.34 58.78
N PHE A 566 0.67 27.56 59.46
CA PHE A 566 -0.25 26.59 58.86
C PHE A 566 -1.71 26.93 59.13
N ALA A 567 -2.03 28.14 59.58
CA ALA A 567 -3.42 28.49 59.88
C ALA A 567 -4.32 28.46 58.63
N ASN A 568 -5.58 28.04 58.80
CA ASN A 568 -6.58 27.93 57.73
C ASN A 568 -6.14 27.05 56.55
N ARG A 569 -5.24 26.07 56.76
CA ARG A 569 -4.87 25.09 55.74
C ARG A 569 -5.85 23.91 55.78
N THR A 570 -7.06 24.11 55.28
CA THR A 570 -8.17 23.14 55.36
C THR A 570 -7.91 21.83 54.61
N ASN A 571 -7.02 21.85 53.61
CA ASN A 571 -6.64 20.66 52.86
C ASN A 571 -5.51 19.87 53.51
N LEU A 572 -4.83 20.42 54.54
CA LEU A 572 -3.74 19.74 55.25
C LEU A 572 -4.33 18.77 56.29
N THR A 573 -4.30 17.47 56.00
CA THR A 573 -4.96 16.42 56.81
C THR A 573 -4.05 15.81 57.88
N GLY A 574 -2.74 15.94 57.70
CA GLY A 574 -1.72 15.47 58.64
C GLY A 574 -0.42 16.25 58.48
N ILE A 575 0.33 16.39 59.58
CA ILE A 575 1.63 17.06 59.58
C ILE A 575 2.59 16.34 60.53
N ILE A 576 3.79 16.02 60.05
CA ILE A 576 4.89 15.50 60.85
C ILE A 576 5.79 16.67 61.24
N ILE A 577 5.89 16.92 62.55
CA ILE A 577 6.81 17.91 63.14
C ILE A 577 8.12 17.19 63.48
N PRO A 578 9.26 17.56 62.87
CA PRO A 578 10.54 16.91 63.15
C PRO A 578 11.08 17.31 64.52
N ASN A 579 11.90 16.44 65.12
CA ASN A 579 12.54 16.68 66.42
C ASN A 579 13.51 17.88 66.44
N SER A 580 13.85 18.45 65.28
CA SER A 580 14.61 19.70 65.20
C SER A 580 13.80 20.91 65.66
N VAL A 581 12.46 20.85 65.58
CA VAL A 581 11.57 21.94 65.98
C VAL A 581 11.48 21.98 67.50
N THR A 582 11.84 23.12 68.08
CA THR A 582 11.82 23.39 69.52
C THR A 582 10.77 24.41 69.94
N GLN A 583 10.23 25.18 68.98
CA GLN A 583 9.24 26.23 69.26
C GLN A 583 8.05 26.21 68.29
N LEU A 584 6.84 26.35 68.84
CA LEU A 584 5.61 26.58 68.08
C LEU A 584 5.02 27.97 68.33
N GLY A 585 4.63 28.64 67.26
CA GLY A 585 4.04 29.97 67.27
C GLY A 585 2.57 29.99 67.66
N TYR A 586 2.08 31.19 67.97
CA TYR A 586 0.66 31.41 68.24
C TYR A 586 -0.18 31.04 67.00
N LYS A 587 -1.22 30.21 67.18
CA LYS A 587 -2.08 29.73 66.06
C LYS A 587 -1.34 28.99 64.95
N ALA A 588 -0.17 28.40 65.23
CA ALA A 588 0.66 27.72 64.23
C ALA A 588 -0.13 26.81 63.29
N PHE A 589 -1.14 26.07 63.79
CA PHE A 589 -2.00 25.18 63.02
C PHE A 589 -3.51 25.45 63.21
N ASP A 590 -3.91 26.65 63.62
CA ASP A 590 -5.33 26.96 63.89
C ASP A 590 -6.23 26.79 62.65
N ARG A 591 -7.40 26.17 62.82
CA ARG A 591 -8.40 25.93 61.75
C ARG A 591 -7.83 25.22 60.52
N SER A 592 -6.89 24.30 60.73
CA SER A 592 -6.36 23.46 59.65
C SER A 592 -7.21 22.21 59.46
N GLY A 593 -6.95 21.43 58.42
CA GLY A 593 -7.64 20.16 58.16
C GLY A 593 -7.14 18.98 58.99
N LEU A 594 -6.32 19.21 60.03
CA LEU A 594 -5.59 18.15 60.70
C LEU A 594 -6.54 17.17 61.40
N THR A 595 -6.36 15.89 61.12
CA THR A 595 -7.16 14.80 61.70
C THR A 595 -6.46 14.11 62.87
N ASN A 596 -5.15 14.25 62.96
CA ASN A 596 -4.32 13.73 64.03
C ASN A 596 -3.07 14.62 64.18
N ILE A 597 -2.46 14.61 65.37
CA ILE A 597 -1.21 15.31 65.61
C ILE A 597 -0.37 14.61 66.67
N VAL A 598 0.94 14.55 66.41
CA VAL A 598 1.97 14.19 67.39
C VAL A 598 2.86 15.41 67.60
N VAL A 599 2.88 15.93 68.83
CA VAL A 599 3.77 17.02 69.22
C VAL A 599 5.02 16.41 69.86
N PRO A 600 6.20 16.53 69.23
CA PRO A 600 7.42 15.87 69.70
C PRO A 600 7.93 16.50 70.99
N ALA A 601 8.67 15.72 71.78
CA ALA A 601 9.23 16.15 73.07
C ALA A 601 10.22 17.32 72.94
N SER A 602 10.79 17.52 71.74
CA SER A 602 11.67 18.65 71.42
C SER A 602 10.97 20.01 71.54
N VAL A 603 9.64 20.06 71.36
CA VAL A 603 8.86 21.29 71.49
C VAL A 603 8.76 21.67 72.96
N THR A 604 9.58 22.64 73.35
CA THR A 604 9.74 23.11 74.73
C THR A 604 9.33 24.57 74.90
N ASN A 605 8.92 25.24 73.82
CA ASN A 605 8.53 26.64 73.85
C ASN A 605 7.31 26.94 72.98
N TYR A 606 6.36 27.71 73.51
CA TYR A 606 5.15 28.14 72.81
C TYR A 606 5.05 29.66 72.87
N VAL A 607 4.94 30.30 71.71
CA VAL A 607 4.75 31.75 71.63
C VAL A 607 3.27 32.06 71.78
N ASN A 608 2.94 32.95 72.72
CA ASN A 608 1.59 33.53 72.86
C ASN A 608 1.53 34.91 72.17
N ASP A 609 0.32 35.41 71.92
CA ASP A 609 0.07 36.73 71.31
C ASP A 609 0.09 37.89 72.33
N GLY A 610 0.61 37.67 73.54
CA GLY A 610 0.55 38.63 74.64
C GLY A 610 -0.79 38.65 75.40
N SER A 611 -1.85 37.98 74.91
CA SER A 611 -3.14 37.87 75.62
C SER A 611 -3.20 36.69 76.61
N GLY A 612 -2.14 35.88 76.68
CA GLY A 612 -2.06 34.70 77.55
C GLY A 612 -2.70 33.43 76.97
N TYR A 613 -3.22 33.46 75.73
CA TYR A 613 -3.83 32.29 75.07
C TYR A 613 -2.93 31.70 73.97
N GLY A 614 -2.84 30.37 73.86
CA GLY A 614 -1.85 29.64 73.04
C GLY A 614 -2.43 28.52 72.18
N TYR A 615 -3.30 28.88 71.23
CA TYR A 615 -4.02 27.97 70.32
C TYR A 615 -3.14 27.30 69.25
N ALA A 616 -2.13 26.52 69.61
CA ALA A 616 -1.27 25.89 68.60
C ALA A 616 -2.06 25.04 67.59
N PHE A 617 -3.10 24.31 68.05
CA PHE A 617 -3.89 23.37 67.24
C PHE A 617 -5.41 23.61 67.33
N GLY A 618 -5.84 24.84 67.62
CA GLY A 618 -7.26 25.17 67.80
C GLY A 618 -8.13 24.89 66.57
N TYR A 619 -9.40 24.54 66.79
CA TYR A 619 -10.46 24.38 65.78
C TYR A 619 -10.11 23.42 64.62
N ASN A 620 -9.25 22.43 64.86
CA ASN A 620 -8.96 21.37 63.89
C ASN A 620 -9.95 20.20 64.01
N PRO A 621 -10.22 19.45 62.93
CA PRO A 621 -11.00 18.21 62.97
C PRO A 621 -10.17 17.04 63.54
N LEU A 622 -9.37 17.27 64.59
CA LEU A 622 -8.54 16.25 65.23
C LEU A 622 -9.44 15.17 65.82
N ARG A 623 -9.16 13.91 65.52
CA ARG A 623 -9.76 12.74 66.18
C ARG A 623 -8.89 12.25 67.33
N THR A 624 -7.57 12.38 67.18
CA THR A 624 -6.56 11.97 68.15
C THR A 624 -5.47 13.03 68.29
N ALA A 625 -4.90 13.16 69.49
CA ALA A 625 -3.74 14.01 69.73
C ALA A 625 -2.78 13.36 70.74
N THR A 626 -1.48 13.46 70.47
CA THR A 626 -0.42 12.97 71.36
C THR A 626 0.55 14.12 71.65
N VAL A 627 0.78 14.40 72.94
CA VAL A 627 1.73 15.41 73.40
C VAL A 627 2.84 14.72 74.18
N LEU A 628 4.07 14.79 73.68
CA LEU A 628 5.25 14.14 74.28
C LEU A 628 6.16 15.13 75.03
N GLY A 629 5.88 16.44 74.91
CA GLY A 629 6.65 17.51 75.57
C GLY A 629 6.25 17.71 77.03
N THR A 630 7.03 18.50 77.76
CA THR A 630 6.77 18.79 79.18
C THR A 630 5.79 19.94 79.42
N ILE A 631 5.43 20.69 78.37
CA ILE A 631 4.63 21.93 78.47
C ILE A 631 3.39 21.80 77.59
N ILE A 632 2.23 22.14 78.17
CA ILE A 632 0.96 22.31 77.46
C ILE A 632 0.63 23.82 77.49
N PRO A 633 0.38 24.49 76.36
CA PRO A 633 -0.05 25.89 76.36
C PRO A 633 -1.56 26.02 76.62
N ASN A 634 -1.97 27.22 77.05
CA ASN A 634 -3.39 27.56 77.20
C ASN A 634 -4.14 27.35 75.86
N ASN A 635 -5.28 26.68 75.92
CA ASN A 635 -6.16 26.41 74.78
C ASN A 635 -5.55 25.60 73.62
N MET A 636 -4.54 24.77 73.89
CA MET A 636 -3.84 23.98 72.87
C MET A 636 -4.77 23.30 71.85
N PHE A 637 -5.87 22.71 72.31
CA PHE A 637 -6.85 21.96 71.50
C PHE A 637 -8.26 22.57 71.50
N GLN A 638 -8.42 23.84 71.89
CA GLN A 638 -9.75 24.45 71.94
C GLN A 638 -10.50 24.30 70.60
N GLY A 639 -11.77 23.94 70.65
CA GLY A 639 -12.63 23.83 69.48
C GLY A 639 -12.37 22.61 68.61
N CYS A 640 -11.50 21.68 69.03
CA CYS A 640 -11.33 20.40 68.36
C CYS A 640 -12.52 19.48 68.66
N SER A 641 -13.67 19.80 68.08
CA SER A 641 -14.95 19.17 68.39
C SER A 641 -15.03 17.69 68.04
N GLN A 642 -14.11 17.18 67.20
CA GLN A 642 -14.01 15.77 66.82
C GLN A 642 -13.02 14.98 67.68
N LEU A 643 -12.36 15.62 68.65
CA LEU A 643 -11.28 15.01 69.43
C LEU A 643 -11.87 13.98 70.39
N VAL A 644 -11.60 12.70 70.14
CA VAL A 644 -12.12 11.59 70.95
C VAL A 644 -11.10 11.11 71.97
N HIS A 645 -9.82 11.11 71.60
CA HIS A 645 -8.75 10.51 72.38
C HIS A 645 -7.52 11.44 72.45
N VAL A 646 -6.99 11.61 73.65
CA VAL A 646 -5.80 12.43 73.90
C VAL A 646 -4.84 11.65 74.79
N VAL A 647 -3.58 11.59 74.37
CA VAL A 647 -2.47 11.06 75.16
C VAL A 647 -1.59 12.21 75.62
N LEU A 648 -1.54 12.42 76.93
CA LEU A 648 -0.68 13.41 77.58
C LEU A 648 0.53 12.69 78.19
N ASN A 649 1.53 12.36 77.38
CA ASN A 649 2.80 11.79 77.86
C ASN A 649 3.73 12.91 78.29
N THR A 650 3.30 13.64 79.31
CA THR A 650 3.94 14.87 79.77
C THR A 650 4.20 14.76 81.26
N ASN A 651 5.36 15.25 81.72
CA ASN A 651 5.58 15.53 83.16
C ASN A 651 4.93 16.87 83.57
N SER A 652 3.84 17.28 82.90
CA SER A 652 3.18 18.54 83.19
C SER A 652 2.56 18.49 84.59
N THR A 653 2.78 19.55 85.36
CA THR A 653 2.15 19.72 86.68
C THR A 653 0.79 20.38 86.60
N THR A 654 0.34 20.79 85.41
CA THR A 654 -0.90 21.55 85.24
C THR A 654 -1.62 21.15 83.96
N ILE A 655 -2.95 21.08 84.01
CA ILE A 655 -3.80 21.18 82.81
C ILE A 655 -4.17 22.67 82.65
N PRO A 656 -3.64 23.37 81.64
CA PRO A 656 -3.79 24.82 81.51
C PRO A 656 -5.22 25.29 81.20
N VAL A 657 -5.39 26.62 81.14
CA VAL A 657 -6.68 27.26 80.83
C VAL A 657 -7.17 26.79 79.46
N GLY A 658 -8.42 26.34 79.41
CA GLY A 658 -9.17 26.00 78.20
C GLY A 658 -8.54 24.96 77.27
N THR A 659 -7.60 24.13 77.75
CA THR A 659 -6.88 23.14 76.92
C THR A 659 -7.79 22.30 76.04
N PHE A 660 -8.95 21.86 76.55
CA PHE A 660 -9.96 21.06 75.83
C PHE A 660 -11.31 21.78 75.67
N LEU A 661 -11.35 23.11 75.81
CA LEU A 661 -12.57 23.91 75.70
C LEU A 661 -13.27 23.63 74.34
N TYR A 662 -14.57 23.32 74.34
CA TYR A 662 -15.37 22.96 73.14
C TYR A 662 -14.96 21.64 72.43
N CYS A 663 -14.21 20.74 73.07
CA CYS A 663 -13.96 19.39 72.54
C CYS A 663 -15.17 18.45 72.80
N SER A 664 -16.26 18.66 72.07
CA SER A 664 -17.55 18.02 72.35
C SER A 664 -17.59 16.49 72.13
N ALA A 665 -16.70 15.92 71.31
CA ALA A 665 -16.58 14.47 71.13
C ALA A 665 -15.69 13.77 72.18
N LEU A 666 -15.02 14.54 73.04
CA LEU A 666 -14.05 14.02 74.01
C LEU A 666 -14.78 13.24 75.11
N LYS A 667 -14.56 11.92 75.18
CA LYS A 667 -15.27 11.04 76.12
C LYS A 667 -14.55 10.88 77.46
N THR A 668 -13.22 10.81 77.40
CA THR A 668 -12.33 10.66 78.54
C THR A 668 -10.98 11.29 78.22
N VAL A 669 -10.26 11.70 79.26
CA VAL A 669 -8.87 12.13 79.21
C VAL A 669 -8.18 11.52 80.41
N GLN A 670 -7.06 10.82 80.17
CA GLN A 670 -6.15 10.44 81.25
C GLN A 670 -5.34 11.68 81.62
N ILE A 671 -5.60 12.22 82.81
CA ILE A 671 -4.78 13.29 83.38
C ILE A 671 -3.55 12.62 84.01
N PRO A 672 -2.32 13.06 83.69
CA PRO A 672 -1.12 12.52 84.30
C PRO A 672 -1.13 12.67 85.83
N ASP A 673 -0.61 11.67 86.55
CA ASP A 673 -0.57 11.70 88.03
C ASP A 673 0.33 12.81 88.59
N THR A 674 1.18 13.42 87.77
CA THR A 674 2.00 14.59 88.11
C THR A 674 1.21 15.90 88.21
N VAL A 675 -0.05 15.93 87.74
CA VAL A 675 -0.85 17.17 87.68
C VAL A 675 -1.30 17.59 89.08
N THR A 676 -0.93 18.80 89.49
CA THR A 676 -1.30 19.42 90.76
C THR A 676 -2.40 20.48 90.61
N SER A 677 -2.66 20.99 89.40
CA SER A 677 -3.71 21.98 89.16
C SER A 677 -4.42 21.85 87.82
N ILE A 678 -5.71 22.18 87.79
CA ILE A 678 -6.54 22.19 86.58
C ILE A 678 -7.11 23.60 86.36
N GLY A 679 -6.84 24.17 85.20
CA GLY A 679 -7.09 25.56 84.86
C GLY A 679 -8.55 25.89 84.54
N THR A 680 -8.80 27.19 84.40
CA THR A 680 -10.11 27.76 84.07
C THR A 680 -10.62 27.18 82.76
N LEU A 681 -11.89 26.76 82.70
CA LEU A 681 -12.54 26.23 81.48
C LEU A 681 -11.84 25.02 80.83
N ALA A 682 -10.89 24.35 81.49
CA ALA A 682 -10.04 23.34 80.88
C ALA A 682 -10.81 22.21 80.16
N PHE A 683 -11.97 21.81 80.71
CA PHE A 683 -12.85 20.78 80.15
C PHE A 683 -14.26 21.31 79.86
N ALA A 684 -14.46 22.63 79.79
CA ALA A 684 -15.79 23.16 79.54
C ALA A 684 -16.27 22.84 78.11
N TYR A 685 -17.58 22.60 77.95
CA TYR A 685 -18.20 22.18 76.68
C TYR A 685 -17.62 20.88 76.09
N THR A 686 -17.16 19.97 76.93
CA THR A 686 -16.67 18.64 76.50
C THR A 686 -17.74 17.57 76.60
N GLY A 687 -17.54 16.45 75.88
CA GLY A 687 -18.43 15.29 75.88
C GLY A 687 -18.17 14.29 77.01
N ILE A 688 -17.33 14.65 77.99
CA ILE A 688 -16.84 13.71 79.01
C ILE A 688 -18.01 13.13 79.80
N THR A 689 -17.95 11.82 80.06
CA THR A 689 -19.04 11.10 80.76
C THR A 689 -18.67 10.75 82.19
N ASN A 690 -17.50 10.12 82.35
CA ASN A 690 -16.87 9.83 83.62
C ASN A 690 -15.46 10.39 83.56
N HIS A 691 -15.00 11.02 84.63
CA HIS A 691 -13.67 11.62 84.63
C HIS A 691 -12.94 11.37 85.95
N TYR A 692 -11.62 11.14 85.84
CA TYR A 692 -10.75 10.83 86.98
C TYR A 692 -9.82 11.99 87.24
N ILE A 693 -9.80 12.45 88.49
CA ILE A 693 -8.91 13.48 89.00
C ILE A 693 -7.81 12.79 89.83
N PRO A 694 -6.53 12.90 89.42
CA PRO A 694 -5.41 12.32 90.15
C PRO A 694 -5.28 12.80 91.59
N SER A 695 -4.58 12.02 92.42
CA SER A 695 -4.44 12.30 93.85
C SER A 695 -3.61 13.55 94.16
N ALA A 696 -2.72 13.94 93.25
CA ALA A 696 -1.86 15.12 93.38
C ALA A 696 -2.59 16.45 93.11
N VAL A 697 -3.80 16.44 92.57
CA VAL A 697 -4.54 17.66 92.23
C VAL A 697 -5.00 18.37 93.50
N THR A 698 -4.43 19.54 93.78
CA THR A 698 -4.77 20.35 94.96
C THR A 698 -5.63 21.56 94.62
N ASN A 699 -5.67 22.02 93.35
CA ASN A 699 -6.41 23.21 92.94
C ASN A 699 -7.18 22.96 91.62
N ILE A 700 -8.46 23.34 91.58
CA ILE A 700 -9.30 23.31 90.37
C ILE A 700 -9.96 24.68 90.16
N SER A 701 -9.75 25.29 89.00
CA SER A 701 -10.19 26.65 88.75
C SER A 701 -11.67 26.76 88.36
N VAL A 702 -12.09 28.00 88.09
CA VAL A 702 -13.47 28.35 87.74
C VAL A 702 -13.91 27.72 86.42
N SER A 703 -15.15 27.25 86.40
CA SER A 703 -15.87 26.67 85.26
C SER A 703 -15.12 25.53 84.55
N THR A 704 -14.24 24.81 85.24
CA THR A 704 -13.45 23.72 84.64
C THR A 704 -14.32 22.67 83.95
N PHE A 705 -15.46 22.31 84.54
CA PHE A 705 -16.40 21.32 84.00
C PHE A 705 -17.75 21.94 83.63
N ASP A 706 -17.74 23.18 83.14
CA ASP A 706 -18.98 23.85 82.75
C ASP A 706 -19.55 23.29 81.43
N TYR A 707 -20.87 23.30 81.31
CA TYR A 707 -21.60 22.88 80.10
C TYR A 707 -21.16 21.52 79.51
N CYS A 708 -20.93 20.52 80.37
CA CYS A 708 -20.59 19.14 79.99
C CYS A 708 -21.86 18.28 80.02
N PRO A 709 -22.61 18.14 78.90
CA PRO A 709 -23.97 17.60 78.92
C PRO A 709 -24.04 16.12 79.32
N ASN A 710 -22.95 15.37 79.14
CA ASN A 710 -22.89 13.94 79.42
C ASN A 710 -22.19 13.63 80.76
N LEU A 711 -21.68 14.63 81.47
CA LEU A 711 -20.90 14.39 82.68
C LEU A 711 -21.83 13.87 83.77
N GLN A 712 -21.61 12.63 84.18
CA GLN A 712 -22.39 11.95 85.22
C GLN A 712 -21.59 11.80 86.51
N ARG A 713 -20.28 11.49 86.38
CA ARG A 713 -19.44 11.14 87.54
C ARG A 713 -18.06 11.76 87.42
N VAL A 714 -17.58 12.35 88.51
CA VAL A 714 -16.17 12.76 88.66
C VAL A 714 -15.59 12.05 89.87
N TYR A 715 -14.54 11.27 89.64
CA TYR A 715 -13.85 10.48 90.65
C TYR A 715 -12.57 11.18 91.08
N PHE A 716 -12.43 11.45 92.38
CA PHE A 716 -11.24 12.04 92.96
C PHE A 716 -10.45 10.99 93.73
N ARG A 717 -9.21 10.74 93.29
CA ARG A 717 -8.26 9.82 93.94
C ARG A 717 -7.63 10.39 95.21
N GLY A 718 -7.66 11.72 95.38
CA GLY A 718 -6.98 12.42 96.49
C GLY A 718 -7.92 13.17 97.44
N ASN A 719 -7.30 13.97 98.31
CA ASN A 719 -7.99 14.92 99.19
C ASN A 719 -8.82 15.93 98.39
N ALA A 720 -9.81 16.55 99.03
CA ALA A 720 -10.64 17.55 98.36
C ALA A 720 -9.76 18.72 97.88
N PRO A 721 -9.71 19.01 96.57
CA PRO A 721 -8.96 20.16 96.09
C PRO A 721 -9.66 21.45 96.50
N THR A 722 -8.89 22.52 96.65
CA THR A 722 -9.45 23.88 96.66
C THR A 722 -10.04 24.16 95.28
N TYR A 723 -11.15 24.88 95.24
CA TYR A 723 -11.76 25.26 93.97
C TYR A 723 -12.27 26.70 93.97
N THR A 724 -12.29 27.30 92.78
CA THR A 724 -12.93 28.60 92.53
C THR A 724 -14.32 28.37 91.96
N SER A 725 -15.36 28.87 92.65
CA SER A 725 -16.75 28.72 92.22
C SER A 725 -17.12 29.69 91.08
N PRO A 726 -17.98 29.28 90.13
CA PRO A 726 -18.62 27.97 89.99
C PRO A 726 -17.74 26.93 89.26
N LEU A 727 -17.78 25.66 89.68
CA LEU A 727 -17.02 24.58 89.02
C LEU A 727 -17.84 23.84 87.95
N PHE A 728 -19.13 23.61 88.23
CA PHE A 728 -20.05 22.80 87.43
C PHE A 728 -21.27 23.59 86.91
N GLN A 729 -21.17 24.91 86.72
CA GLN A 729 -22.30 25.84 86.56
C GLN A 729 -23.52 25.27 85.79
N SER A 730 -23.35 24.82 84.55
CA SER A 730 -24.39 24.20 83.72
C SER A 730 -24.39 22.67 83.69
N SER A 731 -23.39 22.01 84.28
CA SER A 731 -23.30 20.54 84.38
C SER A 731 -24.02 20.06 85.65
N THR A 732 -25.35 19.92 85.58
CA THR A 732 -26.20 19.70 86.77
C THR A 732 -26.35 18.24 87.21
N ASN A 733 -26.17 17.27 86.30
CA ASN A 733 -26.39 15.84 86.57
C ASN A 733 -25.14 15.09 87.08
N VAL A 734 -24.20 15.81 87.69
CA VAL A 734 -22.90 15.27 88.12
C VAL A 734 -22.95 14.84 89.58
N THR A 735 -22.46 13.64 89.88
CA THR A 735 -22.14 13.19 91.24
C THR A 735 -20.62 13.14 91.43
N VAL A 736 -20.13 13.68 92.55
CA VAL A 736 -18.71 13.69 92.90
C VAL A 736 -18.39 12.49 93.79
N TYR A 737 -17.50 11.62 93.32
CA TYR A 737 -17.05 10.43 94.02
C TYR A 737 -15.68 10.68 94.63
N ARG A 738 -15.51 10.39 95.93
CA ARG A 738 -14.25 10.54 96.65
C ARG A 738 -13.76 9.23 97.25
N ALA A 739 -12.45 9.00 97.26
CA ALA A 739 -11.87 7.86 97.98
C ALA A 739 -12.21 7.92 99.48
N SER A 740 -12.47 6.77 100.11
CA SER A 740 -12.88 6.67 101.53
C SER A 740 -11.81 7.22 102.50
N VAL A 741 -10.53 7.11 102.13
CA VAL A 741 -9.38 7.59 102.90
C VAL A 741 -9.07 9.08 102.68
N ALA A 742 -9.74 9.74 101.73
CA ALA A 742 -9.47 11.13 101.40
C ALA A 742 -10.10 12.13 102.40
N THR A 743 -9.33 13.14 102.78
CA THR A 743 -9.70 14.19 103.74
C THR A 743 -10.11 15.50 103.06
N GLY A 744 -10.67 16.46 103.81
CA GLY A 744 -11.08 17.78 103.31
C GLY A 744 -12.43 17.84 102.59
N TRP A 745 -13.11 16.70 102.43
CA TRP A 745 -14.41 16.60 101.79
C TRP A 745 -15.56 16.78 102.79
N PRO A 746 -16.72 17.31 102.35
CA PRO A 746 -17.91 17.37 103.19
C PRO A 746 -18.43 15.96 103.52
N ALA A 747 -19.25 15.82 104.57
CA ALA A 747 -19.84 14.54 104.95
C ALA A 747 -20.73 14.02 103.80
N VAL A 748 -20.72 12.73 103.48
CA VAL A 748 -21.61 12.19 102.43
C VAL A 748 -23.05 12.18 102.97
N PRO A 749 -24.07 12.70 102.24
CA PRO A 749 -24.10 13.14 100.83
C PRO A 749 -24.03 14.67 100.61
N ASP A 750 -23.54 15.46 101.59
CA ASP A 750 -23.45 16.92 101.50
C ASP A 750 -22.71 17.37 100.23
N PRO A 751 -23.16 18.45 99.58
CA PRO A 751 -22.65 18.84 98.28
C PRO A 751 -21.24 19.43 98.37
N TRP A 752 -20.39 19.09 97.39
CA TRP A 752 -19.11 19.74 97.13
C TRP A 752 -19.19 20.46 95.78
N ALA A 753 -18.76 21.73 95.74
CA ALA A 753 -18.91 22.60 94.57
C ALA A 753 -20.35 22.65 93.98
N GLY A 754 -21.36 22.54 94.84
CA GLY A 754 -22.77 22.57 94.45
C GLY A 754 -23.30 21.28 93.81
N ARG A 755 -22.59 20.14 93.97
CA ARG A 755 -22.98 18.83 93.45
C ARG A 755 -22.94 17.74 94.56
N PRO A 756 -23.87 16.76 94.55
CA PRO A 756 -23.89 15.70 95.56
C PRO A 756 -22.57 14.92 95.62
N THR A 757 -22.16 14.52 96.83
CA THR A 757 -20.98 13.67 97.04
C THR A 757 -21.38 12.22 97.33
N ALA A 758 -20.53 11.27 96.93
CA ALA A 758 -20.66 9.84 97.22
C ALA A 758 -19.29 9.23 97.53
N LEU A 759 -19.27 8.14 98.30
CA LEU A 759 -18.04 7.38 98.51
C LEU A 759 -17.72 6.58 97.25
N TRP A 760 -16.51 6.75 96.77
CA TRP A 760 -15.86 5.79 95.90
C TRP A 760 -15.29 4.70 96.82
N GLN A 761 -16.06 3.63 97.03
CA GLN A 761 -15.47 2.38 97.51
C GLN A 761 -14.62 1.85 96.36
N LEU A 762 -13.34 2.21 96.39
CA LEU A 762 -12.33 1.35 95.81
C LEU A 762 -12.54 -0.01 96.48
N PHE A 763 -13.00 -1.01 95.73
CA PHE A 763 -12.50 -2.33 96.03
C PHE A 763 -10.98 -2.16 95.99
N ILE A 764 -10.30 -2.64 97.03
CA ILE A 764 -8.85 -2.57 97.07
C ILE A 764 -8.39 -3.37 95.84
N ASP A 765 -8.06 -2.62 94.80
CA ASP A 765 -7.23 -3.01 93.68
C ASP A 765 -5.87 -3.36 94.30
N ASP A 766 -5.63 -4.66 94.43
CA ASP A 766 -4.37 -5.24 94.92
C ASP A 766 -3.37 -5.40 93.76
N ASP A 767 -3.70 -4.89 92.57
CA ASP A 767 -2.98 -5.07 91.31
C ASP A 767 -2.69 -3.72 90.62
N ILE A 768 -1.57 -3.12 91.05
CA ILE A 768 -0.87 -1.93 90.53
C ILE A 768 -0.65 -1.96 88.99
N ASP A 769 -1.71 -1.87 88.17
CA ASP A 769 -1.65 -1.98 86.71
C ASP A 769 -2.37 -0.84 85.96
N GLU A 770 -2.79 0.19 86.70
CA GLU A 770 -3.34 1.48 86.22
C GLU A 770 -4.63 1.38 85.39
N ILE A 771 -5.24 0.20 85.24
CA ILE A 771 -6.53 0.05 84.56
C ILE A 771 -7.67 0.30 85.57
N PRO A 772 -8.64 1.18 85.28
CA PRO A 772 -9.76 1.39 86.20
C PRO A 772 -10.68 0.16 86.26
N ASP A 773 -11.01 -0.33 87.46
CA ASP A 773 -11.93 -1.46 87.70
C ASP A 773 -13.26 -1.36 86.93
N SER A 774 -13.72 -0.14 86.66
CA SER A 774 -14.94 0.10 85.87
C SER A 774 -14.82 -0.37 84.42
N TRP A 775 -13.61 -0.27 83.84
CA TRP A 775 -13.32 -0.74 82.49
C TRP A 775 -13.27 -2.26 82.48
N GLU A 776 -12.65 -2.88 83.49
CA GLU A 776 -12.64 -4.32 83.65
C GLU A 776 -14.04 -4.90 83.85
N LEU A 777 -14.86 -4.25 84.67
CA LEU A 777 -16.24 -4.65 84.93
C LEU A 777 -17.12 -4.54 83.67
N GLU A 778 -16.90 -3.51 82.85
CA GLU A 778 -17.64 -3.28 81.60
C GLU A 778 -17.25 -4.29 80.50
N HIS A 779 -16.00 -4.78 80.49
CA HIS A 779 -15.47 -5.63 79.42
C HIS A 779 -15.40 -7.12 79.78
N PHE A 780 -15.23 -7.47 81.06
CA PHE A 780 -15.11 -8.85 81.55
C PHE A 780 -16.30 -9.31 82.40
N GLY A 781 -17.11 -8.40 82.93
CA GLY A 781 -18.28 -8.71 83.75
C GLY A 781 -17.96 -9.21 85.16
N ASN A 782 -18.98 -9.25 86.02
CA ASN A 782 -18.87 -9.56 87.44
C ASN A 782 -18.40 -11.03 87.67
N LEU A 783 -17.10 -11.27 87.83
CA LEU A 783 -16.54 -12.61 88.07
C LEU A 783 -16.48 -12.94 89.57
N ASN A 784 -17.62 -12.91 90.26
CA ASN A 784 -17.76 -13.68 91.50
C ASN A 784 -18.05 -15.15 91.13
N ILE A 785 -17.02 -15.89 90.72
CA ILE A 785 -17.12 -17.34 90.45
C ILE A 785 -16.38 -18.09 91.55
N THR A 786 -17.12 -18.84 92.37
CA THR A 786 -16.53 -19.87 93.23
C THR A 786 -16.08 -21.07 92.37
N PRO A 787 -15.01 -21.80 92.73
CA PRO A 787 -14.30 -22.74 91.84
C PRO A 787 -15.08 -23.95 91.30
N SER A 788 -16.39 -24.08 91.51
CA SER A 788 -17.13 -25.34 91.32
C SER A 788 -18.08 -25.42 90.12
N THR A 789 -18.24 -24.39 89.29
CA THR A 789 -19.26 -24.38 88.21
C THR A 789 -18.73 -24.27 86.78
N ILE A 790 -17.42 -24.48 86.53
CA ILE A 790 -16.85 -24.37 85.17
C ILE A 790 -17.04 -25.66 84.32
N CYS A 791 -17.54 -26.75 84.88
CA CYS A 791 -17.75 -27.99 84.12
C CYS A 791 -19.22 -28.20 83.74
N SER A 792 -19.77 -27.45 82.76
CA SER A 792 -20.86 -28.00 81.93
C SER A 792 -21.21 -27.27 80.63
N ASN A 793 -20.88 -25.99 80.41
CA ASN A 793 -21.59 -25.24 79.35
C ASN A 793 -20.77 -24.66 78.18
N GLY A 794 -19.50 -25.03 77.97
CA GLY A 794 -18.82 -24.84 76.67
C GLY A 794 -18.88 -23.43 76.04
N ILE A 795 -18.96 -22.35 76.82
CA ILE A 795 -19.02 -20.98 76.29
C ILE A 795 -17.60 -20.45 76.11
N HIS A 796 -17.12 -20.46 74.86
CA HIS A 796 -15.91 -19.75 74.46
C HIS A 796 -16.25 -18.28 74.23
N THR A 797 -15.83 -17.39 75.13
CA THR A 797 -15.99 -15.94 74.93
C THR A 797 -14.69 -15.38 74.35
N VAL A 798 -14.71 -15.00 73.08
CA VAL A 798 -13.62 -14.20 72.46
C VAL A 798 -13.96 -12.73 72.70
N ARG A 799 -13.07 -11.97 73.36
CA ARG A 799 -13.21 -10.51 73.47
C ARG A 799 -11.92 -9.81 73.08
N GLN A 800 -12.06 -8.66 72.43
CA GLN A 800 -10.98 -7.88 71.83
C GLN A 800 -10.57 -6.74 72.77
N ALA A 801 -9.27 -6.53 72.97
CA ALA A 801 -8.74 -5.42 73.75
C ALA A 801 -7.62 -4.69 72.99
N TYR A 802 -7.49 -3.39 73.23
CA TYR A 802 -6.42 -2.54 72.68
C TYR A 802 -5.55 -2.08 73.85
N ILE A 803 -4.26 -2.43 73.84
CA ILE A 803 -3.30 -2.00 74.86
C ILE A 803 -2.29 -1.09 74.19
N ALA A 804 -2.15 0.14 74.69
CA ALA A 804 -1.18 1.10 74.20
C ALA A 804 0.03 1.17 75.15
N GLY A 805 1.24 1.17 74.61
CA GLY A 805 2.33 1.94 75.21
C GLY A 805 3.37 1.27 76.10
N LEU A 806 3.60 -0.05 76.07
CA LEU A 806 4.74 -0.64 76.79
C LEU A 806 5.68 -1.42 75.87
N ASN A 807 6.96 -1.06 75.93
CA ASN A 807 8.05 -1.80 75.30
C ASN A 807 8.20 -3.17 76.01
N PRO A 808 8.02 -4.31 75.30
CA PRO A 808 8.13 -5.64 75.92
C PRO A 808 9.54 -5.99 76.41
N ASN A 809 10.55 -5.16 76.09
CA ASN A 809 11.93 -5.32 76.55
C ASN A 809 12.28 -4.38 77.72
N ASP A 810 11.34 -3.62 78.27
CA ASP A 810 11.56 -2.84 79.50
C ASP A 810 11.75 -3.80 80.70
N PRO A 811 12.87 -3.72 81.45
CA PRO A 811 13.11 -4.57 82.62
C PRO A 811 12.03 -4.48 83.70
N GLN A 812 11.26 -3.39 83.75
CA GLN A 812 10.14 -3.15 84.66
C GLN A 812 8.77 -3.57 84.09
N SER A 813 8.69 -3.93 82.80
CA SER A 813 7.46 -4.46 82.20
C SER A 813 7.17 -5.87 82.72
N LYS A 814 5.94 -6.08 83.20
CA LYS A 814 5.44 -7.40 83.64
C LYS A 814 5.05 -8.32 82.47
N PHE A 815 5.17 -7.86 81.22
CA PHE A 815 4.97 -8.65 80.01
C PHE A 815 6.30 -9.18 79.47
N ARG A 816 6.72 -10.37 79.88
CA ARG A 816 7.93 -11.02 79.37
C ARG A 816 7.60 -12.16 78.41
N PRO A 817 8.19 -12.22 77.20
CA PRO A 817 8.15 -13.44 76.40
C PRO A 817 8.90 -14.56 77.14
N ALA A 818 8.26 -15.71 77.34
CA ALA A 818 8.94 -16.90 77.82
C ALA A 818 9.79 -17.48 76.67
N LEU A 819 11.02 -17.00 76.53
CA LEU A 819 11.98 -17.59 75.59
C LEU A 819 12.48 -18.91 76.17
N THR A 820 11.95 -20.03 75.67
CA THR A 820 12.71 -21.28 75.42
C THR A 820 11.82 -22.36 74.78
N SER A 821 11.78 -22.44 73.43
CA SER A 821 11.82 -23.70 72.65
C SER A 821 11.64 -23.41 71.14
N PRO A 822 12.42 -24.01 70.22
CA PRO A 822 12.38 -23.66 68.80
C PRO A 822 11.24 -24.32 67.98
N THR A 823 10.32 -25.07 68.58
CA THR A 823 9.46 -26.01 67.80
C THR A 823 7.97 -26.04 68.17
N LEU A 824 7.34 -24.90 68.51
CA LEU A 824 5.87 -24.79 68.51
C LEU A 824 5.43 -23.46 67.91
N THR A 825 4.47 -23.52 66.98
CA THR A 825 3.96 -22.43 66.14
C THR A 825 3.04 -21.41 66.84
N ASN A 826 2.94 -21.40 68.17
CA ASN A 826 2.19 -20.41 68.94
C ASN A 826 3.01 -20.00 70.17
N THR A 827 3.39 -18.72 70.27
CA THR A 827 4.17 -18.22 71.40
C THR A 827 3.26 -18.02 72.62
N LEU A 828 3.37 -18.90 73.62
CA LEU A 828 2.76 -18.69 74.95
C LEU A 828 3.54 -17.61 75.71
N ILE A 829 2.82 -16.64 76.28
CA ILE A 829 3.36 -15.71 77.29
C ILE A 829 2.81 -16.15 78.65
N GLN A 830 3.69 -16.40 79.64
CA GLN A 830 3.28 -16.70 81.01
C GLN A 830 3.18 -15.39 81.81
N TRP A 831 2.02 -15.19 82.43
CA TRP A 831 1.76 -14.07 83.34
C TRP A 831 2.34 -14.41 84.72
N SER A 832 3.35 -13.70 85.20
CA SER A 832 3.88 -13.93 86.55
C SER A 832 2.99 -13.26 87.58
N GLY A 833 2.09 -14.03 88.20
CA GLY A 833 1.24 -13.54 89.29
C GLY A 833 0.01 -14.40 89.61
N VAL A 834 -0.41 -15.31 88.72
CA VAL A 834 -1.61 -16.14 88.94
C VAL A 834 -1.29 -17.60 88.65
N SER A 835 -1.26 -18.43 89.69
CA SER A 835 -1.10 -19.88 89.53
C SER A 835 -2.35 -20.49 88.89
N GLY A 836 -2.21 -21.08 87.69
CA GLY A 836 -3.21 -21.99 87.11
C GLY A 836 -4.03 -21.51 85.90
N ARG A 837 -3.64 -20.44 85.18
CA ARG A 837 -4.30 -20.02 83.93
C ARG A 837 -3.30 -19.85 82.79
N VAL A 838 -3.70 -20.22 81.57
CA VAL A 838 -2.89 -20.17 80.33
C VAL A 838 -3.59 -19.28 79.30
N TYR A 839 -2.84 -18.41 78.60
CA TYR A 839 -3.35 -17.51 77.56
C TYR A 839 -2.52 -17.62 76.28
N SER A 840 -3.19 -17.46 75.12
CA SER A 840 -2.56 -17.34 73.80
C SER A 840 -2.72 -15.91 73.26
N VAL A 841 -1.65 -15.34 72.68
CA VAL A 841 -1.60 -13.94 72.19
C VAL A 841 -1.20 -13.90 70.70
N TYR A 842 -1.88 -13.06 69.90
CA TYR A 842 -1.58 -12.82 68.48
C TYR A 842 -1.15 -11.36 68.23
N PHE A 843 -0.31 -11.10 67.22
CA PHE A 843 0.24 -9.76 66.91
C PHE A 843 -0.01 -9.33 65.44
N SER A 844 -0.20 -8.02 65.20
CA SER A 844 -0.22 -7.38 63.86
C SER A 844 0.37 -5.97 63.92
N THR A 845 1.06 -5.53 62.87
CA THR A 845 1.75 -4.23 62.78
C THR A 845 1.10 -3.21 61.84
N ASN A 846 -0.08 -3.49 61.27
CA ASN A 846 -0.69 -2.59 60.27
C ASN A 846 -2.21 -2.46 60.47
N LEU A 847 -2.70 -1.23 60.70
CA LEU A 847 -4.10 -0.92 61.05
C LEU A 847 -5.03 -0.67 59.83
N LEU A 848 -4.53 -0.77 58.59
CA LEU A 848 -5.27 -0.31 57.41
C LEU A 848 -5.95 -1.40 56.55
N ASN A 849 -5.62 -2.69 56.71
CA ASN A 849 -6.25 -3.79 55.96
C ASN A 849 -6.54 -4.97 56.89
N GLY A 850 -7.77 -5.51 56.89
CA GLY A 850 -8.22 -6.58 57.79
C GLY A 850 -7.36 -7.86 57.81
N PHE A 851 -7.60 -8.72 58.81
CA PHE A 851 -6.76 -9.88 59.18
C PHE A 851 -6.36 -10.78 58.01
N GLN A 852 -5.07 -11.13 57.94
CA GLN A 852 -4.54 -12.18 57.06
C GLN A 852 -3.66 -13.14 57.87
N PRO A 853 -3.61 -14.45 57.54
CA PRO A 853 -2.70 -15.40 58.17
C PRO A 853 -1.23 -15.05 57.91
N LEU A 854 -0.35 -15.39 58.86
CA LEU A 854 1.11 -15.29 58.73
C LEU A 854 1.60 -16.02 57.46
N ALA A 855 2.08 -15.27 56.48
CA ALA A 855 2.88 -15.82 55.38
C ALA A 855 4.31 -16.07 55.86
N SER A 856 4.83 -17.24 55.57
CA SER A 856 5.95 -17.88 56.25
C SER A 856 7.37 -17.40 55.91
N ASN A 857 7.59 -16.21 55.32
CA ASN A 857 8.93 -15.85 54.82
C ASN A 857 9.27 -14.35 54.88
N LEU A 858 9.33 -13.75 56.07
CA LEU A 858 9.98 -12.45 56.27
C LEU A 858 11.33 -12.64 56.98
N HIS A 859 12.40 -12.57 56.18
CA HIS A 859 13.77 -12.51 56.65
C HIS A 859 14.05 -11.16 57.31
N TRP A 860 14.46 -11.18 58.58
CA TRP A 860 14.97 -10.01 59.30
C TRP A 860 16.46 -9.86 58.97
N SER A 861 16.87 -8.80 58.28
CA SER A 861 18.28 -8.47 58.15
C SER A 861 18.75 -7.71 59.40
N VAL A 862 19.81 -8.23 60.00
CA VAL A 862 20.53 -7.67 61.14
C VAL A 862 21.37 -6.48 60.64
N GLY A 863 21.12 -5.28 61.17
CA GLY A 863 21.88 -4.07 60.87
C GLY A 863 21.60 -2.97 61.89
N SER A 864 22.64 -2.63 62.65
CA SER A 864 22.72 -1.80 63.86
C SER A 864 22.27 -0.34 63.75
N TYR A 865 21.60 0.17 64.79
CA TYR A 865 21.95 1.47 65.39
C TYR A 865 21.64 1.45 66.90
N THR A 866 22.61 1.89 67.71
CA THR A 866 22.46 2.20 69.14
C THR A 866 22.36 3.70 69.33
N ASP A 867 21.48 4.18 70.19
CA ASP A 867 21.73 5.43 70.94
C ASP A 867 21.30 5.28 72.42
N SER A 868 22.29 5.57 73.25
CA SER A 868 22.33 5.66 74.69
C SER A 868 21.17 6.44 75.29
N VAL A 869 20.47 5.79 76.22
CA VAL A 869 19.41 6.32 77.11
C VAL A 869 17.96 6.30 76.56
N HIS A 870 17.78 5.82 75.31
CA HIS A 870 16.50 5.43 74.65
C HIS A 870 15.42 6.51 74.48
N ASN A 871 15.61 7.36 73.46
CA ASN A 871 14.52 7.90 72.64
C ASN A 871 14.02 6.84 71.65
N ALA A 872 12.85 6.24 71.91
CA ALA A 872 12.11 5.49 70.90
C ALA A 872 10.63 5.89 70.88
N LEU A 873 10.25 6.64 69.85
CA LEU A 873 8.90 6.65 69.30
C LEU A 873 8.67 5.31 68.61
N SER A 874 7.71 4.52 69.07
CA SER A 874 7.15 3.44 68.25
C SER A 874 5.71 3.77 67.91
N ASP A 875 5.43 4.02 66.63
CA ASP A 875 4.08 3.99 66.05
C ASP A 875 3.53 2.55 65.97
N LEU A 876 3.78 1.73 66.99
CA LEU A 876 3.30 0.36 67.08
C LEU A 876 2.10 0.32 68.03
N PHE A 877 0.90 0.43 67.47
CA PHE A 877 -0.28 -0.08 68.15
C PHE A 877 -0.25 -1.61 68.04
N TYR A 878 -0.25 -2.31 69.18
CA TYR A 878 -0.41 -3.75 69.22
C TYR A 878 -1.89 -4.08 69.44
N ARG A 879 -2.47 -4.95 68.60
CA ARG A 879 -3.77 -5.58 68.88
C ARG A 879 -3.50 -6.88 69.63
N VAL A 880 -4.08 -7.04 70.82
CA VAL A 880 -3.99 -8.28 71.61
C VAL A 880 -5.38 -8.92 71.64
N GLU A 881 -5.49 -10.16 71.14
CA GLU A 881 -6.66 -11.02 71.35
C GLU A 881 -6.32 -12.03 72.43
N VAL A 882 -7.09 -12.03 73.52
CA VAL A 882 -6.95 -13.01 74.60
C VAL A 882 -8.04 -14.06 74.42
N LYS A 883 -7.62 -15.30 74.18
CA LYS A 883 -8.50 -16.46 74.12
C LYS A 883 -8.31 -17.28 75.40
N LEU A 884 -9.39 -17.49 76.15
CA LEU A 884 -9.40 -18.46 77.24
C LEU A 884 -9.48 -19.86 76.61
N GLU A 885 -8.42 -20.65 76.75
CA GLU A 885 -8.43 -22.07 76.38
C GLU A 885 -8.46 -22.93 77.64
N GLN A 886 -8.95 -24.17 77.47
CA GLN A 886 -9.29 -25.09 78.53
C GLN A 886 -8.09 -25.57 79.33
#